data_AF-A0A6L2PLU4-F1
#
_entry.id   AF-A0A6L2PLU4-F1
#
_cell.length_a   1.000
_cell.length_b   1.000
_cell.length_c   1.000
_cell.angle_alpha   90.00
_cell.angle_beta   90.00
_cell.angle_gamma   90.00
#
_symmetry.space_group_name_H-M   'P 1'
#
loop_
_entity.id
_entity.type
_entity.pdbx_description
1 polymer ?
#
loop_
_entity_poly.entity_id
_entity_poly.type
_entity_poly.pdbx_seq_one_letter_code
_entity_poly.pdbx_strand_id
1 'polypeptide(L)'
;MGERTQVHKATEEPRNVQNEHEEVDFETAISLTGYGKFNYMLNLVAISAVWSTVFETSTVSYILPSAECDLGLSNLDKGILNAMVYGGMISGALFWGFFSDTLGRHKLLIAGYYLLAAIVVSSSLSQAFWILTVFKFLGGFAAGGPFAILWTYIAEFSSCQHRARAMMIVGLYASIGNVATPALAWLLIPQSWSWTLFGGYITYNSWHIFLLASALPSFLAGCGMLCFSESPKFLMSCGRRDEALSVFRRIYSINTGNPPESYPVKSLLEDKAGVLTSDAPNNRLSTLLKLGIKQMKPFLHKPHVGKAALVFTIQFGGLWGMNTVRLWLPQLFAIIEEYFIINEPVSGIGTICDMLASHIGLKNVFNETLIPVDETCVRVKIGDTMYVYSIIVGATTVVFSLSASSVINFLGKKKILVIGYVLSCCCVVSMYWCNSMEMLLALASVFVGAGSVCTNALMSVVVDLFPTSLSKAEEDFPVLGKDRFIRLNAFKDFAAPIFTCFYAVRESTLKNNTMASLPGTLAFDEYGRPFIIIRDQQNQKRLTGIDALKSHILAGRSIANTLRTSLGPKGLDKMMVNSDGDVTVTNDGATILKLMDVEHEIAKLMVQLSQSQDDEIGDGTTGVVVLAGALLEQAEVLLDKGVHPIRIADGFELAAQCAVKYLEKIADSFPVNADNLEPLIETAMTALGSKIVNKCHRQMAEIAVQAVLAVADMEKRDVNFELIKVEGKVGGRLEDTMLVKGVVVDKDFSHPQMPKVLKDVKLAILTCPFEPPKPKTKHKLDVTSVEDYKALRQYEAEKFSEMVQQVKDAGATLAICQWGFDDEANHLLLQRQLPAVRWVGGPEIELIAIATGGRIVPRFEELSPDKLGHAGLVRELQFGTTKDRMLVIEECKNSRAVTIFIRGGNKMIIEEAKRSIHDALCVIRNLVQDNRVVYGGGAAEIACAIATSQEADKISSLEQYAFRAFSDALESVPLALAENSGLSPIHTLTEVKARQVKENNPALGIDCMLKGTSDMKEQHVIESLHSKKQQIVLATQLVKMILKIDDIRSPNDGMSM
;
A
#
# COMPACT_ATOMS: atom_id res chain seq x y z
N MET A 1 -9.32 -1.49 62.51
CA MET A 1 -9.94 -2.52 63.37
C MET A 1 -11.06 -3.17 62.59
N GLY A 2 -11.18 -4.49 62.68
CA GLY A 2 -12.18 -5.33 62.02
C GLY A 2 -11.67 -5.98 60.73
N GLU A 3 -11.85 -7.27 60.47
CA GLU A 3 -12.20 -8.42 61.31
C GLU A 3 -11.82 -9.67 60.48
N ARG A 4 -11.34 -10.74 61.13
CA ARG A 4 -10.91 -11.99 60.48
C ARG A 4 -12.12 -12.90 60.25
N THR A 5 -12.16 -13.58 59.10
CA THR A 5 -12.97 -14.79 58.94
C THR A 5 -12.11 -15.90 58.34
N GLN A 6 -11.98 -16.99 59.10
CA GLN A 6 -11.34 -18.25 58.73
C GLN A 6 -12.25 -19.02 57.76
N VAL A 7 -11.68 -19.65 56.73
CA VAL A 7 -12.39 -20.59 55.85
C VAL A 7 -12.00 -22.02 56.24
N HIS A 8 -13.02 -22.80 56.59
CA HIS A 8 -12.95 -24.21 56.97
C HIS A 8 -12.51 -25.12 55.80
N LYS A 9 -11.65 -26.09 56.11
CA LYS A 9 -11.50 -27.35 55.37
C LYS A 9 -12.74 -28.23 55.61
N ALA A 10 -13.35 -28.73 54.55
CA ALA A 10 -14.27 -29.86 54.61
C ALA A 10 -13.60 -31.06 53.92
N THR A 11 -13.47 -32.13 54.68
CA THR A 11 -13.14 -33.50 54.29
C THR A 11 -14.39 -34.15 53.69
N GLU A 12 -14.28 -34.84 52.55
CA GLU A 12 -15.33 -35.76 52.07
C GLU A 12 -14.80 -37.19 52.06
N GLU A 13 -15.51 -38.07 52.78
CA GLU A 13 -15.41 -39.53 52.78
C GLU A 13 -16.07 -40.16 51.54
N PRO A 14 -15.79 -41.43 51.21
CA PRO A 14 -16.20 -42.04 49.95
C PRO A 14 -17.68 -42.44 49.97
N ARG A 15 -18.49 -41.90 49.04
CA ARG A 15 -19.84 -42.40 48.78
C ARG A 15 -19.78 -43.57 47.80
N ASN A 16 -20.08 -44.74 48.34
CA ASN A 16 -20.46 -45.93 47.59
C ASN A 16 -21.91 -45.72 47.08
N VAL A 17 -22.09 -45.49 45.78
CA VAL A 17 -23.42 -45.53 45.14
C VAL A 17 -23.28 -46.24 43.79
N GLN A 18 -23.74 -47.49 43.75
CA GLN A 18 -24.21 -48.12 42.53
C GLN A 18 -25.35 -47.26 41.98
N ASN A 19 -25.15 -46.58 40.87
CA ASN A 19 -26.22 -46.05 40.03
C ASN A 19 -25.80 -46.17 38.57
N GLU A 20 -26.63 -46.85 37.79
CA GLU A 20 -26.52 -46.96 36.34
C GLU A 20 -26.54 -45.55 35.72
N HIS A 21 -25.45 -45.14 35.07
CA HIS A 21 -25.41 -43.87 34.33
C HIS A 21 -26.16 -44.05 33.01
N GLU A 22 -27.34 -43.43 32.90
CA GLU A 22 -28.22 -43.54 31.73
C GLU A 22 -27.78 -42.69 30.52
N GLU A 23 -26.86 -41.72 30.66
CA GLU A 23 -26.11 -41.06 29.56
C GLU A 23 -24.81 -40.43 30.11
N VAL A 24 -23.67 -40.56 29.41
CA VAL A 24 -22.35 -40.07 29.87
C VAL A 24 -21.74 -39.06 28.87
N ASP A 25 -21.04 -38.04 29.38
CA ASP A 25 -20.39 -37.00 28.57
C ASP A 25 -19.05 -37.46 27.98
N PHE A 26 -18.55 -36.74 26.98
CA PHE A 26 -17.32 -37.11 26.27
C PHE A 26 -16.10 -37.24 27.19
N GLU A 27 -15.90 -36.32 28.15
CA GLU A 27 -14.72 -36.32 29.02
C GLU A 27 -14.78 -37.49 30.03
N THR A 28 -15.95 -37.83 30.55
CA THR A 28 -16.10 -39.01 31.41
C THR A 28 -15.92 -40.30 30.59
N ALA A 29 -16.50 -40.39 29.39
CA ALA A 29 -16.36 -41.56 28.52
C ALA A 29 -14.90 -41.85 28.14
N ILE A 30 -14.13 -40.83 27.73
CA ILE A 30 -12.72 -41.02 27.38
C ILE A 30 -11.86 -41.36 28.59
N SER A 31 -12.15 -40.80 29.77
CA SER A 31 -11.41 -41.11 31.00
C SER A 31 -11.54 -42.58 31.41
N LEU A 32 -12.73 -43.17 31.20
CA LEU A 32 -13.03 -44.57 31.49
C LEU A 32 -12.35 -45.54 30.52
N THR A 33 -11.83 -45.08 29.37
CA THR A 33 -11.05 -45.94 28.45
C THR A 33 -9.62 -46.22 28.95
N GLY A 34 -9.15 -45.47 29.95
CA GLY A 34 -7.79 -45.58 30.50
C GLY A 34 -6.69 -45.10 29.56
N TYR A 35 -5.45 -44.98 30.06
CA TYR A 35 -4.28 -44.64 29.25
C TYR A 35 -3.36 -45.86 29.08
N GLY A 36 -3.25 -46.40 27.86
CA GLY A 36 -2.56 -47.67 27.63
C GLY A 36 -1.96 -47.82 26.23
N LYS A 37 -1.90 -49.06 25.73
CA LYS A 37 -1.23 -49.44 24.47
C LYS A 37 -1.68 -48.62 23.26
N PHE A 38 -2.96 -48.28 23.16
CA PHE A 38 -3.50 -47.48 22.06
C PHE A 38 -2.83 -46.11 21.99
N ASN A 39 -2.70 -45.45 23.14
CA ASN A 39 -2.11 -44.11 23.23
C ASN A 39 -0.61 -44.15 22.92
N TYR A 40 0.11 -45.20 23.33
CA TYR A 40 1.52 -45.36 22.96
C TYR A 40 1.72 -45.61 21.47
N MET A 41 0.85 -46.42 20.84
CA MET A 41 0.88 -46.62 19.38
C MET A 41 0.57 -45.31 18.63
N LEU A 42 -0.40 -44.52 19.11
CA LEU A 42 -0.74 -43.23 18.51
C LEU A 42 0.43 -42.25 18.60
N ASN A 43 1.10 -42.18 19.75
CA ASN A 43 2.30 -41.36 19.93
C ASN A 43 3.47 -41.82 19.04
N LEU A 44 3.63 -43.13 18.81
CA LEU A 44 4.68 -43.64 17.91
C LEU A 44 4.47 -43.20 16.46
N VAL A 45 3.24 -43.25 15.95
CA VAL A 45 2.90 -42.75 14.61
C VAL A 45 2.98 -41.22 14.53
N ALA A 46 2.68 -40.53 15.63
CA ALA A 46 2.82 -39.07 15.69
C ALA A 46 4.25 -38.59 15.46
N ILE A 47 5.29 -39.40 15.75
CA ILE A 47 6.69 -39.04 15.50
C ILE A 47 6.93 -38.79 14.00
N SER A 48 6.60 -39.76 13.14
CA SER A 48 6.79 -39.61 11.69
C SER A 48 5.90 -38.52 11.10
N ALA A 49 4.68 -38.39 11.63
CA ALA A 49 3.72 -37.39 11.24
C ALA A 49 4.21 -35.95 11.52
N VAL A 50 4.77 -35.70 12.71
CA VAL A 50 5.36 -34.40 13.06
C VAL A 50 6.64 -34.12 12.27
N TRP A 51 7.49 -35.14 12.09
CA TRP A 51 8.73 -34.99 11.33
C TRP A 51 8.48 -34.59 9.89
N SER A 52 7.41 -35.09 9.26
CA SER A 52 7.07 -34.73 7.88
C SER A 52 6.95 -33.21 7.68
N THR A 53 6.32 -32.50 8.62
CA THR A 53 6.16 -31.04 8.55
C THR A 53 7.44 -30.30 8.92
N VAL A 54 8.20 -30.81 9.89
CA VAL A 54 9.50 -30.22 10.26
C VAL A 54 10.48 -30.30 9.08
N PHE A 55 10.50 -31.43 8.38
CA PHE A 55 11.34 -31.64 7.20
C PHE A 55 10.91 -30.71 6.07
N GLU A 56 9.61 -30.60 5.77
CA GLU A 56 9.15 -29.73 4.69
C GLU A 56 9.49 -28.25 4.96
N THR A 57 9.36 -27.79 6.21
CA THR A 57 9.68 -26.40 6.59
C THR A 57 11.17 -26.09 6.71
N SER A 58 12.05 -27.09 6.79
CA SER A 58 13.49 -26.88 7.07
C SER A 58 14.43 -27.39 5.96
N THR A 59 13.95 -28.25 5.05
CA THR A 59 14.79 -28.82 3.98
C THR A 59 15.39 -27.75 3.06
N VAL A 60 14.63 -26.69 2.74
CA VAL A 60 15.10 -25.60 1.87
C VAL A 60 16.35 -24.93 2.44
N SER A 61 16.37 -24.59 3.72
CA SER A 61 17.52 -23.89 4.34
C SER A 61 18.84 -24.65 4.27
N TYR A 62 18.80 -25.98 4.17
CA TYR A 62 20.00 -26.82 4.10
C TYR A 62 20.47 -27.09 2.67
N ILE A 63 19.61 -26.92 1.66
CA ILE A 63 19.99 -27.08 0.24
C ILE A 63 20.46 -25.77 -0.39
N LEU A 64 20.16 -24.60 0.17
CA LEU A 64 20.51 -23.30 -0.43
C LEU A 64 21.99 -23.16 -0.79
N PRO A 65 22.95 -23.54 0.08
CA PRO A 65 24.36 -23.41 -0.28
C PRO A 65 24.81 -24.38 -1.39
N SER A 66 24.24 -25.59 -1.44
CA SER A 66 24.64 -26.61 -2.42
C SER A 66 23.92 -26.49 -3.77
N ALA A 67 22.73 -25.88 -3.78
CA ALA A 67 21.94 -25.65 -4.99
C ALA A 67 22.19 -24.28 -5.65
N GLU A 68 23.00 -23.39 -5.05
CA GLU A 68 23.25 -22.02 -5.54
C GLU A 68 23.76 -22.00 -6.99
N CYS A 69 24.81 -22.78 -7.28
CA CYS A 69 25.35 -22.87 -8.64
C CYS A 69 24.45 -23.65 -9.60
N ASP A 70 23.78 -24.70 -9.12
CA ASP A 70 22.95 -25.57 -9.98
C ASP A 70 21.68 -24.85 -10.47
N LEU A 71 21.11 -23.95 -9.66
CA LEU A 71 19.88 -23.22 -9.97
C LEU A 71 20.10 -21.74 -10.31
N GLY A 72 21.33 -21.23 -10.25
CA GLY A 72 21.65 -19.82 -10.51
C GLY A 72 21.00 -18.86 -9.51
N LEU A 73 21.00 -19.22 -8.21
CA LEU A 73 20.20 -18.51 -7.20
C LEU A 73 20.80 -17.14 -6.82
N SER A 74 20.01 -16.08 -6.97
CA SER A 74 20.29 -14.79 -6.32
C SER A 74 19.94 -14.82 -4.83
N ASN A 75 20.41 -13.81 -4.06
CA ASN A 75 20.02 -13.66 -2.65
C ASN A 75 18.51 -13.48 -2.46
N LEU A 76 17.84 -12.87 -3.44
CA LEU A 76 16.38 -12.71 -3.45
C LEU A 76 15.68 -14.05 -3.72
N ASP A 77 16.20 -14.88 -4.63
CA ASP A 77 15.67 -16.21 -4.94
C ASP A 77 15.74 -17.15 -3.74
N LYS A 78 16.85 -17.11 -2.99
CA LYS A 78 17.02 -17.84 -1.72
C LYS A 78 15.94 -17.42 -0.70
N GLY A 79 15.64 -16.13 -0.61
CA GLY A 79 14.59 -15.59 0.24
C GLY A 79 13.19 -16.06 -0.17
N ILE A 80 12.87 -16.01 -1.46
CA ILE A 80 11.59 -16.49 -2.01
C ILE A 80 11.40 -17.98 -1.69
N LEU A 81 12.42 -18.80 -1.90
CA LEU A 81 12.30 -20.24 -1.74
C LEU A 81 11.98 -20.65 -0.29
N ASN A 82 12.58 -19.96 0.70
CA ASN A 82 12.26 -20.15 2.12
C ASN A 82 10.83 -19.66 2.46
N ALA A 83 10.37 -18.58 1.85
CA ALA A 83 9.06 -17.98 2.13
C ALA A 83 7.89 -18.80 1.55
N MET A 84 8.05 -19.40 0.37
CA MET A 84 6.95 -20.04 -0.36
C MET A 84 6.35 -21.26 0.35
N VAL A 85 7.12 -22.00 1.15
CA VAL A 85 6.59 -23.09 1.99
C VAL A 85 5.56 -22.55 3.00
N TYR A 86 5.89 -21.44 3.68
CA TYR A 86 4.97 -20.81 4.62
C TYR A 86 3.79 -20.13 3.91
N GLY A 87 4.02 -19.55 2.72
CA GLY A 87 2.94 -19.04 1.87
C GLY A 87 1.93 -20.13 1.50
N GLY A 88 2.41 -21.33 1.17
CA GLY A 88 1.60 -22.52 0.97
C GLY A 88 0.78 -22.89 2.21
N MET A 89 1.43 -22.99 3.38
CA MET A 89 0.76 -23.33 4.64
C MET A 89 -0.35 -22.33 5.01
N ILE A 90 -0.11 -21.02 4.85
CA ILE A 90 -1.09 -19.97 5.13
C ILE A 90 -2.28 -20.08 4.18
N SER A 91 -2.03 -20.26 2.87
CA SER A 91 -3.11 -20.40 1.89
C SER A 91 -3.99 -21.62 2.13
N GLY A 92 -3.42 -22.71 2.66
CA GLY A 92 -4.14 -23.94 2.98
C GLY A 92 -4.96 -23.91 4.26
N ALA A 93 -4.66 -23.02 5.22
CA ALA A 93 -5.22 -23.06 6.56
C ALA A 93 -6.77 -23.02 6.60
N LEU A 94 -7.39 -22.19 5.75
CA LEU A 94 -8.86 -22.09 5.66
C LEU A 94 -9.50 -23.33 5.05
N PHE A 95 -8.87 -23.90 4.01
CA PHE A 95 -9.39 -25.08 3.31
C PHE A 95 -9.36 -26.31 4.21
N TRP A 96 -8.22 -26.54 4.88
CA TRP A 96 -8.04 -27.71 5.74
C TRP A 96 -8.91 -27.66 6.99
N GLY A 97 -9.15 -26.47 7.57
CA GLY A 97 -10.08 -26.31 8.70
C GLY A 97 -11.51 -26.74 8.33
N PHE A 98 -12.03 -26.24 7.21
CA PHE A 98 -13.36 -26.61 6.72
C PHE A 98 -13.46 -28.11 6.37
N PHE A 99 -12.46 -28.66 5.67
CA PHE A 99 -12.47 -30.07 5.31
C PHE A 99 -12.42 -30.96 6.56
N SER A 100 -11.61 -30.62 7.56
CA SER A 100 -11.54 -31.34 8.85
C SER A 100 -12.90 -31.47 9.52
N ASP A 101 -13.71 -30.42 9.46
CA ASP A 101 -15.02 -30.40 10.11
C ASP A 101 -16.13 -31.05 9.26
N THR A 102 -15.89 -31.32 7.96
CA THR A 102 -16.90 -31.91 7.06
C THR A 102 -16.62 -33.36 6.66
N LEU A 103 -15.36 -33.70 6.37
CA LEU A 103 -14.96 -35.03 5.89
C LEU A 103 -14.45 -35.95 7.01
N GLY A 104 -14.17 -35.39 8.19
CA GLY A 104 -13.54 -36.07 9.31
C GLY A 104 -12.01 -35.94 9.31
N ARG A 105 -11.41 -36.08 10.49
CA ARG A 105 -9.99 -35.83 10.73
C ARG A 105 -9.11 -36.97 10.21
N HIS A 106 -9.54 -38.21 10.41
CA HIS A 106 -8.77 -39.42 10.08
C HIS A 106 -8.51 -39.56 8.58
N LYS A 107 -9.55 -39.41 7.75
CA LYS A 107 -9.43 -39.52 6.29
C LYS A 107 -8.52 -38.45 5.69
N LEU A 108 -8.57 -37.23 6.22
CA LEU A 108 -7.74 -36.12 5.76
C LEU A 108 -6.29 -36.25 6.18
N LEU A 109 -6.00 -36.80 7.36
CA LEU A 109 -4.63 -37.12 7.75
C LEU A 109 -3.99 -38.12 6.78
N ILE A 110 -4.70 -39.20 6.44
CA ILE A 110 -4.20 -40.20 5.47
C ILE A 110 -3.97 -39.57 4.09
N ALA A 111 -4.99 -38.92 3.53
CA ALA A 111 -4.91 -38.33 2.20
C ALA A 111 -3.87 -37.21 2.12
N GLY A 112 -3.79 -36.37 3.15
CA GLY A 112 -2.86 -35.25 3.20
C GLY A 112 -1.40 -35.68 3.32
N TYR A 113 -1.09 -36.70 4.12
CA TYR A 113 0.28 -37.21 4.22
C TYR A 113 0.76 -37.92 2.96
N TYR A 114 -0.10 -38.69 2.27
CA TYR A 114 0.25 -39.26 0.97
C TYR A 114 0.41 -38.19 -0.13
N LEU A 115 -0.45 -37.17 -0.12
CA LEU A 115 -0.33 -36.03 -1.02
C LEU A 115 0.99 -35.29 -0.80
N LEU A 116 1.36 -35.05 0.46
CA LEU A 116 2.64 -34.45 0.81
C LEU A 116 3.81 -35.32 0.32
N ALA A 117 3.78 -36.63 0.55
CA ALA A 117 4.80 -37.55 0.08
C ALA A 117 4.99 -37.48 -1.45
N ALA A 118 3.89 -37.48 -2.21
CA ALA A 118 3.91 -37.39 -3.66
C ALA A 118 4.50 -36.05 -4.16
N ILE A 119 4.16 -34.94 -3.49
CA ILE A 119 4.67 -33.62 -3.85
C ILE A 119 6.17 -33.51 -3.54
N VAL A 120 6.64 -34.01 -2.39
CA VAL A 120 8.07 -33.98 -2.02
C VAL A 120 8.91 -34.84 -2.98
N VAL A 121 8.41 -36.02 -3.36
CA VAL A 121 9.05 -36.85 -4.40
C VAL A 121 9.10 -36.12 -5.74
N SER A 122 8.03 -35.40 -6.11
CA SER A 122 8.02 -34.61 -7.35
C SER A 122 8.98 -33.41 -7.27
N SER A 123 9.10 -32.79 -6.10
CA SER A 123 10.05 -31.70 -5.83
C SER A 123 11.50 -32.15 -5.96
N SER A 124 11.83 -33.42 -5.74
CA SER A 124 13.21 -33.91 -5.90
C SER A 124 13.63 -34.06 -7.36
N LEU A 125 12.70 -33.94 -8.32
CA LEU A 125 12.98 -34.03 -9.75
C LEU A 125 13.21 -32.65 -10.39
N SER A 126 12.97 -31.55 -9.67
CA SER A 126 13.01 -30.20 -10.22
C SER A 126 14.43 -29.75 -10.53
N GLN A 127 14.70 -29.36 -11.79
CA GLN A 127 15.98 -28.83 -12.25
C GLN A 127 16.01 -27.29 -12.38
N ALA A 128 14.87 -26.62 -12.15
CA ALA A 128 14.73 -25.18 -12.35
C ALA A 128 14.16 -24.51 -11.10
N PHE A 129 14.62 -23.28 -10.84
CA PHE A 129 14.22 -22.48 -9.68
C PHE A 129 12.69 -22.35 -9.54
N TRP A 130 11.99 -21.95 -10.61
CA TRP A 130 10.54 -21.74 -10.56
C TRP A 130 9.76 -23.04 -10.34
N ILE A 131 10.23 -24.15 -10.90
CA ILE A 131 9.59 -25.46 -10.72
C ILE A 131 9.71 -25.91 -9.26
N LEU A 132 10.92 -25.79 -8.69
CA LEU A 132 11.16 -26.10 -7.27
C LEU A 132 10.31 -25.20 -6.37
N THR A 133 10.20 -23.90 -6.70
CA THR A 133 9.40 -22.92 -5.96
C THR A 133 7.91 -23.30 -5.93
N VAL A 134 7.35 -23.72 -7.07
CA VAL A 134 5.95 -24.17 -7.15
C VAL A 134 5.74 -25.44 -6.32
N PHE A 135 6.62 -26.43 -6.43
CA PHE A 135 6.50 -27.65 -5.63
C PHE A 135 6.64 -27.39 -4.13
N LYS A 136 7.49 -26.44 -3.72
CA LYS A 136 7.62 -26.03 -2.31
C LYS A 136 6.40 -25.28 -1.80
N PHE A 137 5.75 -24.47 -2.62
CA PHE A 137 4.45 -23.89 -2.30
C PHE A 137 3.37 -24.97 -2.10
N LEU A 138 3.27 -25.92 -3.04
CA LEU A 138 2.32 -27.03 -2.95
C LEU A 138 2.62 -27.95 -1.76
N GLY A 139 3.89 -28.18 -1.46
CA GLY A 139 4.35 -28.95 -0.31
C GLY A 139 3.94 -28.27 0.99
N GLY A 140 4.14 -26.96 1.10
CA GLY A 140 3.63 -26.14 2.21
C GLY A 140 2.11 -26.22 2.36
N PHE A 141 1.36 -26.11 1.26
CA PHE A 141 -0.10 -26.24 1.26
C PHE A 141 -0.55 -27.62 1.76
N ALA A 142 0.10 -28.69 1.30
CA ALA A 142 -0.20 -30.07 1.69
C ALA A 142 0.26 -30.40 3.12
N ALA A 143 1.32 -29.77 3.63
CA ALA A 143 1.84 -30.00 4.97
C ALA A 143 1.04 -29.26 6.06
N GLY A 144 0.55 -28.05 5.78
CA GLY A 144 -0.13 -27.20 6.78
C GLY A 144 -1.39 -27.83 7.38
N GLY A 145 -2.20 -28.49 6.56
CA GLY A 145 -3.44 -29.13 6.99
C GLY A 145 -3.26 -30.32 7.93
N PRO A 146 -2.59 -31.40 7.48
CA PRO A 146 -2.31 -32.58 8.30
C PRO A 146 -1.59 -32.23 9.59
N PHE A 147 -0.66 -31.27 9.56
CA PHE A 147 -0.02 -30.77 10.77
C PHE A 147 -1.04 -30.25 11.79
N ALA A 148 -1.89 -29.29 11.41
CA ALA A 148 -2.89 -28.72 12.32
C ALA A 148 -3.91 -29.78 12.80
N ILE A 149 -4.38 -30.64 11.89
CA ILE A 149 -5.35 -31.69 12.20
C ILE A 149 -4.74 -32.70 13.17
N LEU A 150 -3.46 -33.07 13.05
CA LEU A 150 -2.79 -34.02 13.95
C LEU A 150 -2.78 -33.53 15.41
N TRP A 151 -2.51 -32.24 15.65
CA TRP A 151 -2.56 -31.65 17.00
C TRP A 151 -3.97 -31.78 17.60
N THR A 152 -5.01 -31.49 16.82
CA THR A 152 -6.40 -31.64 17.27
C THR A 152 -6.78 -33.11 17.49
N TYR A 153 -6.34 -34.00 16.61
CA TYR A 153 -6.61 -35.42 16.67
C TYR A 153 -6.03 -36.02 17.97
N ILE A 154 -4.75 -35.76 18.28
CA ILE A 154 -4.12 -36.25 19.52
C ILE A 154 -4.80 -35.66 20.77
N ALA A 155 -5.23 -34.39 20.71
CA ALA A 155 -5.93 -33.74 21.82
C ALA A 155 -7.29 -34.40 22.11
N GLU A 156 -7.98 -34.88 21.08
CA GLU A 156 -9.28 -35.55 21.19
C GLU A 156 -9.18 -37.01 21.64
N PHE A 157 -8.05 -37.68 21.43
CA PHE A 157 -7.78 -39.00 22.05
C PHE A 157 -7.19 -38.91 23.47
N SER A 158 -6.97 -37.69 23.98
CA SER A 158 -6.40 -37.46 25.30
C SER A 158 -7.47 -36.95 26.28
N SER A 159 -7.58 -37.57 27.45
CA SER A 159 -8.41 -37.06 28.54
C SER A 159 -7.88 -35.72 29.08
N CYS A 160 -8.76 -34.91 29.68
CA CYS A 160 -8.41 -33.61 30.27
C CYS A 160 -7.16 -33.67 31.19
N GLN A 161 -6.97 -34.75 31.96
CA GLN A 161 -5.82 -34.95 32.85
C GLN A 161 -4.48 -35.14 32.11
N HIS A 162 -4.49 -35.72 30.90
CA HIS A 162 -3.29 -36.04 30.14
C HIS A 162 -3.06 -35.14 28.92
N ARG A 163 -4.05 -34.32 28.53
CA ARG A 163 -4.05 -33.50 27.32
C ARG A 163 -2.87 -32.53 27.23
N ALA A 164 -2.61 -31.75 28.28
CA ALA A 164 -1.49 -30.81 28.29
C ALA A 164 -0.13 -31.51 28.14
N ARG A 165 0.03 -32.69 28.78
CA ARG A 165 1.24 -33.51 28.67
C ARG A 165 1.39 -34.12 27.27
N ALA A 166 0.31 -34.60 26.67
CA ALA A 166 0.32 -35.13 25.31
C ALA A 166 0.74 -34.06 24.30
N MET A 167 0.21 -32.83 24.41
CA MET A 167 0.61 -31.71 23.55
C MET A 167 2.10 -31.34 23.70
N MET A 168 2.64 -31.38 24.92
CA MET A 168 4.07 -31.11 25.15
C MET A 168 4.97 -32.23 24.59
N ILE A 169 4.55 -33.49 24.66
CA ILE A 169 5.25 -34.64 24.05
C ILE A 169 5.31 -34.50 22.52
N VAL A 170 4.22 -34.03 21.89
CA VAL A 170 4.22 -33.74 20.44
C VAL A 170 5.23 -32.63 20.09
N GLY A 171 5.33 -31.59 20.92
CA GLY A 171 6.36 -30.54 20.78
C GLY A 171 7.80 -31.05 20.93
N LEU A 172 8.01 -32.08 21.75
CA LEU A 172 9.29 -32.77 21.85
C LEU A 172 9.64 -33.51 20.55
N TYR A 173 8.67 -34.19 19.91
CA TYR A 173 8.90 -34.85 18.62
C TYR A 173 9.32 -33.87 17.52
N ALA A 174 8.74 -32.66 17.52
CA ALA A 174 9.15 -31.59 16.60
C ALA A 174 10.60 -31.14 16.86
N SER A 175 11.00 -31.04 18.13
CA SER A 175 12.39 -30.70 18.50
C SER A 175 13.38 -31.77 18.06
N ILE A 176 13.03 -33.05 18.15
CA ILE A 176 13.86 -34.15 17.64
C ILE A 176 13.93 -34.10 16.10
N GLY A 177 12.84 -33.70 15.42
CA GLY A 177 12.84 -33.48 13.97
C GLY A 177 13.84 -32.39 13.52
N ASN A 178 14.02 -31.34 14.32
CA ASN A 178 15.03 -30.30 14.07
C ASN A 178 16.47 -30.81 14.20
N VAL A 179 16.70 -31.96 14.83
CA VAL A 179 17.99 -32.66 14.86
C VAL A 179 18.11 -33.62 13.66
N ALA A 180 17.03 -34.37 13.39
CA ALA A 180 17.02 -35.37 12.34
C ALA A 180 17.21 -34.76 10.93
N THR A 181 16.68 -33.54 10.69
CA THR A 181 16.80 -32.86 9.39
C THR A 181 18.25 -32.51 9.01
N PRO A 182 19.02 -31.76 9.83
CA PRO A 182 20.42 -31.49 9.54
C PRO A 182 21.30 -32.74 9.62
N ALA A 183 20.97 -33.74 10.44
CA ALA A 183 21.69 -35.02 10.45
C ALA A 183 21.53 -35.79 9.13
N LEU A 184 20.33 -35.79 8.55
CA LEU A 184 20.08 -36.36 7.22
C LEU A 184 20.80 -35.55 6.12
N ALA A 185 20.83 -34.23 6.24
CA ALA A 185 21.55 -33.35 5.32
C ALA A 185 23.07 -33.60 5.36
N TRP A 186 23.64 -33.73 6.56
CA TRP A 186 25.04 -34.07 6.79
C TRP A 186 25.44 -35.42 6.17
N LEU A 187 24.54 -36.41 6.22
CA LEU A 187 24.81 -37.74 5.66
C LEU A 187 24.79 -37.75 4.12
N LEU A 188 23.88 -36.99 3.51
CA LEU A 188 23.58 -37.09 2.07
C LEU A 188 24.21 -35.98 1.21
N ILE A 189 24.20 -34.72 1.65
CA ILE A 189 24.60 -33.57 0.81
C ILE A 189 26.11 -33.52 0.55
N PRO A 190 27.02 -33.75 1.53
CA PRO A 190 28.47 -33.72 1.32
C PRO A 190 29.01 -34.81 0.37
N GLN A 191 28.20 -35.83 0.03
CA GLN A 191 28.60 -36.87 -0.90
C GLN A 191 28.68 -36.32 -2.33
N SER A 192 29.54 -36.88 -3.17
CA SER A 192 29.75 -36.43 -4.56
C SER A 192 28.91 -37.22 -5.58
N TRP A 193 27.65 -37.50 -5.26
CA TRP A 193 26.76 -38.26 -6.13
C TRP A 193 26.14 -37.36 -7.21
N SER A 194 26.35 -37.71 -8.47
CA SER A 194 25.69 -37.09 -9.62
C SER A 194 25.37 -38.15 -10.67
N TRP A 195 24.10 -38.31 -11.02
CA TRP A 195 23.65 -39.21 -12.07
C TRP A 195 22.87 -38.45 -13.13
N THR A 196 23.08 -38.75 -14.40
CA THR A 196 22.28 -38.20 -15.50
C THR A 196 21.23 -39.21 -15.94
N LEU A 197 19.96 -38.82 -15.88
CA LEU A 197 18.82 -39.63 -16.31
C LEU A 197 18.30 -39.09 -17.66
N PHE A 198 17.71 -39.98 -18.46
CA PHE A 198 17.10 -39.67 -19.76
C PHE A 198 18.03 -38.93 -20.75
N GLY A 199 19.28 -39.37 -20.91
CA GLY A 199 20.17 -38.78 -21.92
C GLY A 199 20.61 -37.34 -21.64
N GLY A 200 20.58 -36.90 -20.38
CA GLY A 200 21.14 -35.61 -19.94
C GLY A 200 20.11 -34.54 -19.56
N TYR A 201 18.80 -34.78 -19.72
CA TYR A 201 17.76 -33.80 -19.36
C TYR A 201 17.56 -33.64 -17.85
N ILE A 202 17.91 -34.65 -17.04
CA ILE A 202 17.79 -34.60 -15.58
C ILE A 202 19.14 -34.92 -14.95
N THR A 203 19.74 -33.95 -14.28
CA THR A 203 20.97 -34.10 -13.47
C THR A 203 20.60 -34.29 -12.00
N TYR A 204 20.72 -35.52 -11.50
CA TYR A 204 20.35 -35.89 -10.14
C TYR A 204 21.56 -35.78 -9.21
N ASN A 205 21.68 -34.64 -8.54
CA ASN A 205 22.76 -34.32 -7.57
C ASN A 205 22.40 -34.71 -6.12
N SER A 206 23.40 -34.74 -5.23
CA SER A 206 23.25 -35.10 -3.81
C SER A 206 22.13 -34.38 -3.06
N TRP A 207 21.86 -33.11 -3.36
CA TRP A 207 20.77 -32.35 -2.73
C TRP A 207 19.37 -32.81 -3.19
N HIS A 208 19.23 -33.35 -4.41
CA HIS A 208 17.98 -33.97 -4.85
C HIS A 208 17.73 -35.29 -4.10
N ILE A 209 18.78 -36.07 -3.81
CA ILE A 209 18.68 -37.30 -3.00
C ILE A 209 18.21 -36.96 -1.59
N PHE A 210 18.72 -35.87 -1.00
CA PHE A 210 18.26 -35.37 0.29
C PHE A 210 16.77 -34.99 0.27
N LEU A 211 16.31 -34.26 -0.76
CA LEU A 211 14.88 -33.96 -0.92
C LEU A 211 14.03 -35.22 -1.04
N LEU A 212 14.47 -36.22 -1.81
CA LEU A 212 13.77 -37.49 -1.94
C LEU A 212 13.68 -38.25 -0.61
N ALA A 213 14.81 -38.33 0.12
CA ALA A 213 14.85 -38.98 1.44
C ALA A 213 13.91 -38.29 2.45
N SER A 214 13.71 -36.98 2.32
CA SER A 214 12.80 -36.23 3.18
C SER A 214 11.31 -36.57 3.01
N ALA A 215 10.94 -37.29 1.95
CA ALA A 215 9.56 -37.79 1.76
C ALA A 215 9.22 -38.97 2.68
N LEU A 216 10.22 -39.71 3.19
CA LEU A 216 10.00 -40.95 3.93
C LEU A 216 9.11 -40.78 5.20
N PRO A 217 9.30 -39.76 6.06
CA PRO A 217 8.43 -39.56 7.22
C PRO A 217 6.96 -39.33 6.84
N SER A 218 6.69 -38.60 5.75
CA SER A 218 5.31 -38.34 5.29
C SER A 218 4.62 -39.63 4.80
N PHE A 219 5.34 -40.48 4.07
CA PHE A 219 4.82 -41.79 3.64
C PHE A 219 4.55 -42.72 4.84
N LEU A 220 5.50 -42.81 5.78
CA LEU A 220 5.34 -43.62 7.00
C LEU A 220 4.18 -43.12 7.88
N ALA A 221 3.96 -41.81 7.94
CA ALA A 221 2.81 -41.23 8.65
C ALA A 221 1.48 -41.63 7.99
N GLY A 222 1.36 -41.53 6.66
CA GLY A 222 0.19 -41.96 5.91
C GLY A 222 -0.14 -43.44 6.13
N CYS A 223 0.87 -44.31 6.09
CA CYS A 223 0.74 -45.74 6.41
C CYS A 223 0.31 -45.98 7.86
N GLY A 224 0.94 -45.29 8.82
CA GLY A 224 0.66 -45.46 10.24
C GLY A 224 -0.77 -45.04 10.63
N MET A 225 -1.30 -43.99 9.99
CA MET A 225 -2.66 -43.50 10.24
C MET A 225 -3.75 -44.49 9.79
N LEU A 226 -3.46 -45.44 8.89
CA LEU A 226 -4.41 -46.49 8.48
C LEU A 226 -4.88 -47.38 9.65
N CYS A 227 -4.06 -47.52 10.70
CA CYS A 227 -4.35 -48.39 11.84
C CYS A 227 -5.35 -47.80 12.84
N PHE A 228 -5.62 -46.50 12.75
CA PHE A 228 -6.47 -45.76 13.67
C PHE A 228 -7.88 -45.52 13.11
N SER A 229 -8.80 -45.11 13.97
CA SER A 229 -10.19 -44.80 13.60
C SER A 229 -10.46 -43.30 13.67
N GLU A 230 -11.63 -42.88 13.20
CA GLU A 230 -12.07 -41.48 13.31
C GLU A 230 -12.17 -41.03 14.78
N SER A 231 -12.01 -39.73 15.02
CA SER A 231 -12.10 -39.16 16.36
C SER A 231 -13.50 -39.37 16.97
N PRO A 232 -13.61 -39.91 18.20
CA PRO A 232 -14.90 -40.06 18.88
C PRO A 232 -15.63 -38.73 19.05
N LYS A 233 -14.89 -37.63 19.25
CA LYS A 233 -15.48 -36.29 19.42
C LYS A 233 -16.13 -35.78 18.14
N PHE A 234 -15.49 -36.03 16.99
CA PHE A 234 -16.05 -35.73 15.67
C PHE A 234 -17.33 -36.53 15.41
N LEU A 235 -17.30 -37.84 15.66
CA LEU A 235 -18.45 -38.72 15.45
C LEU A 235 -19.66 -38.32 16.31
N MET A 236 -19.43 -37.92 17.57
CA MET A 236 -20.48 -37.38 18.45
C MET A 236 -21.07 -36.07 17.90
N SER A 237 -20.23 -35.15 17.39
CA SER A 237 -20.70 -33.89 16.79
C SER A 237 -21.52 -34.08 15.50
N CYS A 238 -21.29 -35.17 14.76
CA CYS A 238 -22.05 -35.55 13.57
C CYS A 238 -23.32 -36.36 13.90
N GLY A 239 -23.63 -36.58 15.18
CA GLY A 239 -24.78 -37.39 15.61
C GLY A 239 -24.61 -38.90 15.45
N ARG A 240 -23.41 -39.40 15.10
CA ARG A 240 -23.13 -40.83 14.87
C ARG A 240 -22.71 -41.53 16.18
N ARG A 241 -23.67 -41.68 17.10
CA ARG A 241 -23.44 -42.14 18.48
C ARG A 241 -22.92 -43.58 18.57
N ASP A 242 -23.49 -44.48 17.77
CA ASP A 242 -23.12 -45.90 17.78
C ASP A 242 -21.69 -46.13 17.27
N GLU A 243 -21.30 -45.38 16.23
CA GLU A 243 -19.92 -45.37 15.72
C GLU A 243 -18.96 -44.84 16.79
N ALA A 244 -19.29 -43.73 17.46
CA ALA A 244 -18.46 -43.17 18.52
C ALA A 244 -18.27 -44.15 19.70
N LEU A 245 -19.35 -44.82 20.12
CA LEU A 245 -19.32 -45.82 21.20
C LEU A 245 -18.46 -47.04 20.81
N SER A 246 -18.52 -47.47 19.54
CA SER A 246 -17.67 -48.55 19.03
C SER A 246 -16.18 -48.21 19.10
N VAL A 247 -15.82 -46.94 18.85
CA VAL A 247 -14.44 -46.46 18.97
C VAL A 247 -14.01 -46.46 20.44
N PHE A 248 -14.83 -45.97 21.37
CA PHE A 248 -14.50 -46.02 22.81
C PHE A 248 -14.29 -47.45 23.32
N ARG A 249 -15.16 -48.40 22.92
CA ARG A 249 -15.00 -49.83 23.25
C ARG A 249 -13.70 -50.42 22.70
N ARG A 250 -13.32 -50.04 21.48
CA ARG A 250 -12.03 -50.45 20.88
C ARG A 250 -10.83 -49.89 21.64
N ILE A 251 -10.85 -48.61 22.02
CA ILE A 251 -9.79 -47.99 22.83
C ILE A 251 -9.68 -48.68 24.20
N TYR A 252 -10.81 -48.88 24.88
CA TYR A 252 -10.87 -49.55 26.18
C TYR A 252 -10.30 -50.96 26.12
N SER A 253 -10.68 -51.75 25.11
CA SER A 253 -10.19 -53.12 24.93
C SER A 253 -8.68 -53.16 24.67
N ILE A 254 -8.15 -52.26 23.84
CA ILE A 254 -6.70 -52.19 23.55
C ILE A 254 -5.90 -51.72 24.78
N ASN A 255 -6.44 -50.78 25.56
CA ASN A 255 -5.75 -50.21 26.72
C ASN A 255 -5.77 -51.14 27.94
N THR A 256 -6.89 -51.82 28.19
CA THR A 256 -7.09 -52.65 29.40
C THR A 256 -6.89 -54.14 29.16
N GLY A 257 -7.01 -54.61 27.92
CA GLY A 257 -7.01 -56.05 27.58
C GLY A 257 -8.34 -56.76 27.81
N ASN A 258 -9.36 -56.04 28.31
CA ASN A 258 -10.70 -56.57 28.53
C ASN A 258 -11.51 -56.63 27.22
N PRO A 259 -12.54 -57.49 27.13
CA PRO A 259 -13.41 -57.55 25.95
C PRO A 259 -14.17 -56.22 25.73
N PRO A 260 -14.42 -55.81 24.47
CA PRO A 260 -15.09 -54.54 24.15
C PRO A 260 -16.46 -54.35 24.83
N GLU A 261 -17.17 -55.43 25.13
CA GLU A 261 -18.50 -55.45 25.74
C GLU A 261 -18.50 -55.13 27.23
N SER A 262 -17.35 -55.21 27.92
CA SER A 262 -17.24 -54.87 29.35
C SER A 262 -17.00 -53.39 29.63
N TYR A 263 -17.03 -52.55 28.58
CA TYR A 263 -16.92 -51.10 28.71
C TYR A 263 -18.13 -50.52 29.47
N PRO A 264 -17.93 -49.74 30.56
CA PRO A 264 -19.00 -49.35 31.48
C PRO A 264 -20.05 -48.38 30.92
N VAL A 265 -19.80 -47.71 29.79
CA VAL A 265 -20.73 -46.71 29.22
C VAL A 265 -21.65 -47.34 28.19
N LYS A 266 -22.97 -47.20 28.38
CA LYS A 266 -24.00 -47.75 27.47
C LYS A 266 -24.51 -46.74 26.43
N SER A 267 -24.54 -45.44 26.76
CA SER A 267 -25.11 -44.35 25.95
C SER A 267 -24.34 -43.03 26.18
N LEU A 268 -24.27 -42.18 25.15
CA LEU A 268 -23.54 -40.90 25.14
C LEU A 268 -24.52 -39.72 25.07
N LEU A 269 -24.27 -38.67 25.86
CA LEU A 269 -25.08 -37.44 25.95
C LEU A 269 -25.22 -36.71 24.61
N GLU A 270 -26.39 -36.08 24.38
CA GLU A 270 -26.69 -35.28 23.19
C GLU A 270 -25.88 -33.96 23.12
N ASP A 271 -25.06 -33.83 22.07
CA ASP A 271 -24.61 -32.51 21.62
C ASP A 271 -25.60 -31.94 20.60
N LYS A 272 -26.41 -30.95 21.03
CA LYS A 272 -27.20 -30.10 20.14
C LYS A 272 -26.26 -29.21 19.30
N ALA A 273 -25.61 -29.79 18.30
CA ALA A 273 -24.94 -29.05 17.24
C ALA A 273 -25.89 -28.95 16.03
N GLY A 274 -26.03 -27.74 15.49
CA GLY A 274 -26.98 -27.41 14.45
C GLY A 274 -26.87 -28.31 13.22
N VAL A 275 -28.02 -28.84 12.81
CA VAL A 275 -28.25 -29.59 11.57
C VAL A 275 -27.72 -28.80 10.36
N LEU A 276 -26.68 -29.30 9.71
CA LEU A 276 -26.40 -28.98 8.30
C LEU A 276 -26.93 -30.14 7.46
N THR A 277 -28.21 -30.04 7.08
CA THR A 277 -28.82 -30.91 6.07
C THR A 277 -28.15 -30.69 4.73
N SER A 278 -27.99 -31.81 4.04
CA SER A 278 -27.67 -31.93 2.63
C SER A 278 -28.82 -31.37 1.78
N ASP A 279 -28.70 -30.16 1.26
CA ASP A 279 -29.48 -29.69 0.10
C ASP A 279 -28.61 -28.74 -0.78
N ALA A 280 -28.48 -29.07 -2.07
CA ALA A 280 -27.50 -28.57 -3.06
C ALA A 280 -27.78 -27.13 -3.59
N PRO A 281 -26.84 -26.39 -4.25
CA PRO A 281 -26.48 -26.60 -5.68
C PRO A 281 -25.04 -26.20 -6.13
N ASN A 282 -24.79 -26.39 -7.44
CA ASN A 282 -23.56 -26.47 -8.26
C ASN A 282 -22.41 -25.43 -8.20
N ASN A 283 -22.34 -24.47 -7.26
CA ASN A 283 -21.18 -23.54 -7.20
C ASN A 283 -20.29 -23.84 -5.99
N ARG A 284 -19.43 -24.86 -6.12
CA ARG A 284 -18.59 -25.39 -5.02
C ARG A 284 -17.73 -24.30 -4.38
N LEU A 285 -16.88 -23.57 -5.11
CA LEU A 285 -15.86 -22.71 -4.49
C LEU A 285 -16.41 -21.45 -3.77
N SER A 286 -17.36 -20.73 -4.36
CA SER A 286 -17.91 -19.51 -3.76
C SER A 286 -18.80 -19.79 -2.55
N THR A 287 -19.51 -20.92 -2.58
CA THR A 287 -20.37 -21.36 -1.48
C THR A 287 -19.50 -21.89 -0.33
N LEU A 288 -18.38 -22.55 -0.65
CA LEU A 288 -17.35 -22.97 0.32
C LEU A 288 -16.74 -21.76 1.04
N LEU A 289 -16.35 -20.70 0.32
CA LEU A 289 -15.79 -19.48 0.92
C LEU A 289 -16.80 -18.75 1.81
N LYS A 290 -18.07 -18.68 1.39
CA LYS A 290 -19.16 -18.09 2.20
C LYS A 290 -19.47 -18.89 3.47
N LEU A 291 -19.42 -20.22 3.41
CA LEU A 291 -19.58 -21.07 4.59
C LEU A 291 -18.40 -20.93 5.56
N GLY A 292 -17.17 -20.90 5.05
CA GLY A 292 -15.96 -20.69 5.88
C GLY A 292 -16.00 -19.36 6.63
N ILE A 293 -16.39 -18.26 5.95
CA ILE A 293 -16.57 -16.95 6.59
C ILE A 293 -17.68 -16.98 7.65
N LYS A 294 -18.77 -17.74 7.41
CA LYS A 294 -19.87 -17.90 8.37
C LYS A 294 -19.44 -18.66 9.63
N GLN A 295 -18.50 -19.60 9.51
CA GLN A 295 -17.89 -20.34 10.63
C GLN A 295 -16.89 -19.50 11.44
N MET A 296 -16.24 -18.50 10.83
CA MET A 296 -15.35 -17.55 11.53
C MET A 296 -16.12 -16.48 12.34
N LYS A 297 -17.41 -16.30 12.07
CA LYS A 297 -18.27 -15.27 12.70
C LYS A 297 -18.28 -15.29 14.24
N PRO A 298 -18.31 -16.45 14.94
CA PRO A 298 -18.27 -16.48 16.41
C PRO A 298 -16.96 -15.95 17.01
N PHE A 299 -15.83 -16.12 16.32
CA PHE A 299 -14.53 -15.59 16.76
C PHE A 299 -14.43 -14.06 16.64
N LEU A 300 -15.31 -13.45 15.84
CA LEU A 300 -15.39 -12.00 15.61
C LEU A 300 -16.36 -11.29 16.56
N HIS A 301 -17.10 -12.02 17.42
CA HIS A 301 -17.98 -11.45 18.43
C HIS A 301 -17.28 -11.29 19.82
N LYS A 302 -17.70 -10.28 20.60
CA LYS A 302 -17.26 -10.12 22.00
C LYS A 302 -17.94 -11.22 22.84
N PRO A 303 -17.22 -11.99 23.69
CA PRO A 303 -15.96 -11.66 24.39
C PRO A 303 -14.66 -12.27 23.81
N HIS A 304 -14.72 -13.03 22.71
CA HIS A 304 -13.57 -13.82 22.22
C HIS A 304 -12.61 -13.04 21.33
N VAL A 305 -13.07 -11.99 20.64
CA VAL A 305 -12.26 -11.23 19.68
C VAL A 305 -10.99 -10.61 20.30
N GLY A 306 -11.07 -10.12 21.54
CA GLY A 306 -9.91 -9.55 22.24
C GLY A 306 -8.89 -10.60 22.68
N LYS A 307 -9.36 -11.79 23.07
CA LYS A 307 -8.50 -12.93 23.43
C LYS A 307 -7.84 -13.52 22.17
N ALA A 308 -8.59 -13.63 21.08
CA ALA A 308 -8.10 -14.14 19.80
C ALA A 308 -7.04 -13.19 19.20
N ALA A 309 -7.31 -11.89 19.16
CA ALA A 309 -6.35 -10.89 18.68
C ALA A 309 -5.03 -10.93 19.45
N LEU A 310 -5.08 -11.05 20.78
CA LEU A 310 -3.89 -11.17 21.63
C LEU A 310 -3.09 -12.44 21.31
N VAL A 311 -3.74 -13.60 21.26
CA VAL A 311 -3.09 -14.89 20.98
C VAL A 311 -2.48 -14.90 19.57
N PHE A 312 -3.19 -14.40 18.57
CA PHE A 312 -2.67 -14.33 17.20
C PHE A 312 -1.48 -13.38 17.08
N THR A 313 -1.48 -12.26 17.79
CA THR A 313 -0.34 -11.32 17.80
C THR A 313 0.90 -11.96 18.41
N ILE A 314 0.76 -12.65 19.55
CA ILE A 314 1.89 -13.34 20.20
C ILE A 314 2.41 -14.48 19.32
N GLN A 315 1.51 -15.28 18.73
CA GLN A 315 1.88 -16.39 17.85
C GLN A 315 2.59 -15.91 16.58
N PHE A 316 2.09 -14.84 15.96
CA PHE A 316 2.69 -14.25 14.76
C PHE A 316 4.11 -13.74 15.05
N GLY A 317 4.29 -12.91 16.08
CA GLY A 317 5.60 -12.37 16.46
C GLY A 317 6.60 -13.46 16.85
N GLY A 318 6.15 -14.46 17.64
CA GLY A 318 6.99 -15.59 18.06
C GLY A 318 7.46 -16.46 16.90
N LEU A 319 6.56 -16.85 15.99
CA LEU A 319 6.92 -17.65 14.83
C LEU A 319 7.78 -16.86 13.83
N TRP A 320 7.47 -15.58 13.60
CA TRP A 320 8.23 -14.76 12.66
C TRP A 320 9.68 -14.59 13.11
N GLY A 321 9.92 -14.20 14.36
CA GLY A 321 11.27 -14.05 14.90
C GLY A 321 12.05 -15.37 14.90
N MET A 322 11.43 -16.46 15.39
CA MET A 322 12.10 -17.76 15.48
C MET A 322 12.45 -18.33 14.10
N ASN A 323 11.50 -18.36 13.16
CA ASN A 323 11.73 -18.97 11.84
C ASN A 323 12.70 -18.14 10.99
N THR A 324 12.74 -16.81 11.15
CA THR A 324 13.70 -15.96 10.42
C THR A 324 15.14 -16.33 10.75
N VAL A 325 15.52 -16.42 12.03
CA VAL A 325 16.89 -16.82 12.38
C VAL A 325 17.13 -18.29 12.04
N ARG A 326 16.16 -19.18 12.36
CA ARG A 326 16.30 -20.63 12.16
C ARG A 326 16.60 -21.01 10.71
N LEU A 327 15.91 -20.41 9.74
CA LEU A 327 16.05 -20.75 8.31
C LEU A 327 17.31 -20.17 7.67
N TRP A 328 17.85 -19.08 8.21
CA TRP A 328 19.06 -18.43 7.67
C TRP A 328 20.34 -18.90 8.37
N LEU A 329 20.23 -19.52 9.54
CA LEU A 329 21.39 -19.98 10.31
C LEU A 329 22.35 -20.90 9.54
N PRO A 330 21.88 -21.88 8.74
CA PRO A 330 22.79 -22.74 7.98
C PRO A 330 23.58 -21.95 6.92
N GLN A 331 22.95 -20.99 6.23
CA GLN A 331 23.62 -20.10 5.29
C GLN A 331 24.62 -19.17 6.00
N LEU A 332 24.28 -18.67 7.19
CA LEU A 332 25.19 -17.83 7.99
C LEU A 332 26.46 -18.60 8.39
N PHE A 333 26.33 -19.85 8.84
CA PHE A 333 27.50 -20.67 9.15
C PHE A 333 28.37 -20.92 7.91
N ALA A 334 27.76 -21.19 6.75
CA ALA A 334 28.51 -21.38 5.50
C ALA A 334 29.28 -20.11 5.09
N ILE A 335 28.65 -18.94 5.14
CA ILE A 335 29.29 -17.65 4.77
C ILE A 335 30.45 -17.32 5.71
N ILE A 336 30.26 -17.53 7.01
CA ILE A 336 31.31 -17.22 8.00
C ILE A 336 32.48 -18.20 7.87
N GLU A 337 32.23 -19.47 7.58
CA GLU A 337 33.29 -20.46 7.32
C GLU A 337 34.10 -20.09 6.08
N GLU A 338 33.43 -19.69 5.00
CA GLU A 338 34.08 -19.20 3.78
C GLU A 338 34.93 -17.94 4.04
N TYR A 339 34.42 -16.99 4.84
CA TYR A 339 35.16 -15.79 5.22
C TYR A 339 36.47 -16.10 5.96
N PHE A 340 36.45 -17.05 6.90
CA PHE A 340 37.64 -17.46 7.65
C PHE A 340 38.61 -18.31 6.82
N ILE A 341 38.16 -18.97 5.75
CA ILE A 341 39.05 -19.67 4.80
C ILE A 341 39.79 -18.66 3.91
N ILE A 342 39.11 -17.60 3.46
CA ILE A 342 39.67 -16.60 2.54
C ILE A 342 40.64 -15.64 3.25
N ASN A 343 40.33 -15.24 4.49
CA ASN A 343 41.14 -14.31 5.25
C ASN A 343 41.99 -15.07 6.29
N GLU A 344 43.30 -15.17 6.06
CA GLU A 344 44.28 -15.68 7.05
C GLU A 344 44.16 -14.96 8.42
N PRO A 345 44.62 -15.57 9.55
CA PRO A 345 44.17 -15.26 10.91
C PRO A 345 44.84 -14.02 11.52
N VAL A 346 44.82 -12.88 10.82
CA VAL A 346 45.54 -11.67 11.23
C VAL A 346 44.62 -10.48 11.60
N SER A 347 43.29 -10.61 11.50
CA SER A 347 42.39 -9.58 12.09
C SER A 347 41.06 -10.13 12.60
N GLY A 348 41.05 -10.55 13.87
CA GLY A 348 39.85 -11.01 14.58
C GLY A 348 38.93 -9.91 15.10
N ILE A 349 38.60 -8.89 14.29
CA ILE A 349 37.71 -7.78 14.71
C ILE A 349 36.73 -7.42 13.59
N GLY A 350 35.90 -8.37 13.17
CA GLY A 350 34.72 -8.12 12.34
C GLY A 350 33.47 -8.59 13.08
N THR A 351 32.44 -7.78 13.10
CA THR A 351 31.08 -8.20 13.49
C THR A 351 30.49 -9.11 12.39
N ILE A 352 29.39 -9.82 12.69
CA ILE A 352 28.66 -10.60 11.66
C ILE A 352 28.29 -9.74 10.44
N CYS A 353 28.02 -8.45 10.62
CA CYS A 353 27.73 -7.52 9.53
C CYS A 353 28.94 -7.30 8.61
N ASP A 354 30.15 -7.22 9.17
CA ASP A 354 31.39 -7.06 8.41
C ASP A 354 31.71 -8.32 7.59
N MET A 355 31.46 -9.50 8.17
CA MET A 355 31.61 -10.79 7.49
C MET A 355 30.62 -10.93 6.32
N LEU A 356 29.36 -10.50 6.50
CA LEU A 356 28.34 -10.47 5.44
C LEU A 356 28.68 -9.44 4.35
N ALA A 357 29.18 -8.27 4.72
CA ALA A 357 29.58 -7.22 3.79
C ALA A 357 30.78 -7.64 2.92
N SER A 358 31.75 -8.38 3.48
CA SER A 358 32.89 -8.94 2.74
C SER A 358 32.46 -9.94 1.64
N HIS A 359 31.51 -10.83 1.94
CA HIS A 359 30.97 -11.79 0.98
C HIS A 359 30.23 -11.11 -0.20
N ILE A 360 29.57 -9.97 0.06
CA ILE A 360 28.92 -9.16 -0.97
C ILE A 360 29.96 -8.32 -1.76
N GLY A 361 30.96 -7.77 -1.07
CA GLY A 361 32.03 -6.95 -1.65
C GLY A 361 32.91 -7.72 -2.64
N LEU A 362 33.28 -8.97 -2.35
CA LEU A 362 34.08 -9.79 -3.27
C LEU A 362 33.37 -10.05 -4.61
N LYS A 363 32.06 -10.35 -4.59
CA LYS A 363 31.27 -10.57 -5.82
C LYS A 363 31.17 -9.30 -6.68
N ASN A 364 31.21 -8.11 -6.07
CA ASN A 364 31.15 -6.84 -6.79
C ASN A 364 32.51 -6.42 -7.38
N VAL A 365 33.64 -6.70 -6.70
CA VAL A 365 34.99 -6.38 -7.20
C VAL A 365 35.36 -7.22 -8.44
N PHE A 366 34.92 -8.48 -8.50
CA PHE A 366 35.12 -9.33 -9.69
C PHE A 366 34.31 -8.88 -10.91
N ASN A 367 33.22 -8.11 -10.73
CA ASN A 367 32.43 -7.55 -11.83
C ASN A 367 33.03 -6.27 -12.44
N GLU A 368 33.95 -5.58 -11.75
CA GLU A 368 34.56 -4.33 -12.23
C GLU A 368 35.96 -4.52 -12.86
N THR A 369 36.56 -5.70 -12.76
CA THR A 369 37.85 -5.98 -13.40
C THR A 369 37.68 -6.69 -14.73
N LEU A 370 38.06 -5.99 -15.80
CA LEU A 370 38.05 -6.40 -17.22
C LEU A 370 38.69 -7.78 -17.48
N ILE A 371 37.96 -8.88 -17.29
CA ILE A 371 38.20 -10.17 -17.96
C ILE A 371 36.84 -10.86 -18.17
N PRO A 372 36.44 -11.21 -19.41
CA PRO A 372 35.28 -12.06 -19.63
C PRO A 372 35.68 -13.48 -19.22
N VAL A 373 35.45 -13.83 -17.96
CA VAL A 373 35.52 -15.22 -17.51
C VAL A 373 34.15 -15.81 -17.80
N ASP A 374 34.10 -16.84 -18.66
CA ASP A 374 32.94 -17.71 -18.81
C ASP A 374 32.34 -17.99 -17.42
N GLU A 375 31.01 -17.92 -17.31
CA GLU A 375 30.23 -18.22 -16.10
C GLU A 375 30.56 -19.63 -15.55
N THR A 376 31.66 -19.77 -14.82
CA THR A 376 31.92 -20.96 -14.02
C THR A 376 31.64 -20.60 -12.58
N CYS A 377 30.39 -20.78 -12.15
CA CYS A 377 30.04 -20.77 -10.73
C CYS A 377 30.92 -21.81 -10.02
N VAL A 378 31.87 -21.35 -9.21
CA VAL A 378 32.81 -22.23 -8.51
C VAL A 378 32.02 -22.98 -7.44
N ARG A 379 31.89 -24.30 -7.61
CA ARG A 379 31.30 -25.18 -6.58
C ARG A 379 32.20 -25.16 -5.35
N VAL A 380 31.85 -24.34 -4.38
CA VAL A 380 32.50 -24.34 -3.06
C VAL A 380 32.09 -25.63 -2.35
N LYS A 381 33.08 -26.47 -2.00
CA LYS A 381 32.86 -27.68 -1.22
C LYS A 381 32.53 -27.25 0.22
N ILE A 382 31.25 -27.27 0.57
CA ILE A 382 30.76 -26.88 1.90
C ILE A 382 31.37 -27.81 2.95
N GLY A 383 31.92 -27.23 4.03
CA GLY A 383 32.51 -27.97 5.14
C GLY A 383 31.46 -28.69 5.99
N ASP A 384 31.86 -29.77 6.65
CA ASP A 384 30.96 -30.56 7.53
C ASP A 384 30.45 -29.75 8.74
N THR A 385 31.12 -28.64 9.08
CA THR A 385 30.91 -27.85 10.29
C THR A 385 29.53 -27.19 10.34
N MET A 386 29.03 -26.65 9.23
CA MET A 386 27.69 -26.05 9.11
C MET A 386 26.58 -27.01 9.57
N TYR A 387 26.65 -28.27 9.13
CA TYR A 387 25.67 -29.27 9.48
C TYR A 387 25.81 -29.72 10.94
N VAL A 388 27.04 -29.90 11.43
CA VAL A 388 27.32 -30.24 12.83
C VAL A 388 26.81 -29.15 13.78
N TYR A 389 27.05 -27.87 13.47
CA TYR A 389 26.53 -26.75 14.25
C TYR A 389 25.00 -26.68 14.24
N SER A 390 24.38 -26.98 13.10
CA SER A 390 22.92 -27.09 13.01
C SER A 390 22.36 -28.26 13.84
N ILE A 391 23.07 -29.38 13.93
CA ILE A 391 22.73 -30.52 14.81
C ILE A 391 22.83 -30.11 16.28
N ILE A 392 23.87 -29.36 16.67
CA ILE A 392 24.05 -28.85 18.03
C ILE A 392 22.88 -27.92 18.41
N VAL A 393 22.52 -26.97 17.53
CA VAL A 393 21.35 -26.10 17.73
C VAL A 393 20.09 -26.94 17.92
N GLY A 394 19.84 -27.92 17.04
CA GLY A 394 18.72 -28.86 17.21
C GLY A 394 18.73 -29.59 18.55
N ALA A 395 19.89 -30.10 18.98
CA ALA A 395 20.03 -30.88 20.22
C ALA A 395 19.71 -30.01 21.46
N THR A 396 20.13 -28.74 21.45
CA THR A 396 19.76 -27.81 22.53
C THR A 396 18.24 -27.58 22.58
N THR A 397 17.54 -27.51 21.44
CA THR A 397 16.07 -27.39 21.45
C THR A 397 15.38 -28.59 22.14
N VAL A 398 15.93 -29.79 22.00
CA VAL A 398 15.44 -31.00 22.68
C VAL A 398 15.60 -30.87 24.20
N VAL A 399 16.76 -30.40 24.66
CA VAL A 399 17.03 -30.18 26.10
C VAL A 399 16.09 -29.12 26.69
N PHE A 400 15.88 -28.02 25.98
CA PHE A 400 14.94 -26.97 26.40
C PHE A 400 13.48 -27.47 26.44
N SER A 401 13.04 -28.26 25.44
CA SER A 401 11.70 -28.85 25.42
C SER A 401 11.48 -29.89 26.53
N LEU A 402 12.49 -30.70 26.86
CA LEU A 402 12.45 -31.67 27.97
C LEU A 402 12.39 -30.97 29.34
N SER A 403 13.21 -29.94 29.55
CA SER A 403 13.22 -29.18 30.80
C SER A 403 11.91 -28.41 31.00
N ALA A 404 11.40 -27.76 29.96
CA ALA A 404 10.10 -27.07 30.01
C ALA A 404 8.94 -28.02 30.32
N SER A 405 8.94 -29.23 29.74
CA SER A 405 7.90 -30.25 29.99
C SER A 405 7.87 -30.71 31.45
N SER A 406 9.02 -30.77 32.12
CA SER A 406 9.11 -31.19 33.53
C SER A 406 8.67 -30.08 34.49
N VAL A 407 8.88 -28.82 34.09
CA VAL A 407 8.75 -27.64 34.97
C VAL A 407 7.38 -26.94 34.83
N ILE A 408 6.61 -27.25 33.77
CA ILE A 408 5.32 -26.61 33.44
C ILE A 408 4.29 -26.68 34.57
N ASN A 409 4.24 -27.78 35.30
CA ASN A 409 3.30 -27.98 36.41
C ASN A 409 3.65 -27.14 37.64
N PHE A 410 4.92 -26.74 37.80
CA PHE A 410 5.40 -25.98 38.95
C PHE A 410 5.39 -24.47 38.70
N LEU A 411 5.92 -24.03 37.55
CA LEU A 411 6.07 -22.60 37.21
C LEU A 411 4.82 -22.00 36.56
N GLY A 412 3.95 -22.84 35.97
CA GLY A 412 2.76 -22.43 35.23
C GLY A 412 3.08 -21.85 33.85
N LYS A 413 2.16 -22.07 32.90
CA LYS A 413 2.33 -21.74 31.46
C LYS A 413 2.70 -20.27 31.21
N LYS A 414 2.14 -19.34 31.98
CA LYS A 414 2.36 -17.89 31.84
C LYS A 414 3.80 -17.47 32.13
N LYS A 415 4.42 -17.98 33.21
CA LYS A 415 5.78 -17.57 33.58
C LYS A 415 6.81 -18.10 32.58
N ILE A 416 6.58 -19.30 32.04
CA ILE A 416 7.41 -19.91 31.01
C ILE A 416 7.42 -19.05 29.73
N LEU A 417 6.26 -18.58 29.29
CA LEU A 417 6.15 -17.71 28.12
C LEU A 417 6.91 -16.38 28.32
N VAL A 418 6.76 -15.73 29.47
CA VAL A 418 7.43 -14.45 29.74
C VAL A 418 8.95 -14.62 29.82
N ILE A 419 9.42 -15.60 30.60
CA ILE A 419 10.87 -15.85 30.75
C ILE A 419 11.49 -16.25 29.41
N GLY A 420 10.82 -17.13 28.65
CA GLY A 420 11.34 -17.63 27.38
C GLY A 420 11.43 -16.53 26.31
N TYR A 421 10.41 -15.69 26.14
CA TYR A 421 10.47 -14.60 25.15
C TYR A 421 11.46 -13.50 25.53
N VAL A 422 11.60 -13.17 26.82
CA VAL A 422 12.64 -12.23 27.29
C VAL A 422 14.03 -12.79 27.00
N LEU A 423 14.26 -14.07 27.30
CA LEU A 423 15.53 -14.73 27.00
C LEU A 423 15.83 -14.74 25.50
N SER A 424 14.86 -15.11 24.67
CA SER A 424 15.00 -15.07 23.20
C SER A 424 15.33 -13.67 22.70
N CYS A 425 14.67 -12.62 23.21
CA CYS A 425 14.94 -11.24 22.81
C CYS A 425 16.37 -10.80 23.16
N CYS A 426 16.84 -11.10 24.37
CA CYS A 426 18.20 -10.78 24.79
C CYS A 426 19.23 -11.48 23.90
N CYS A 427 18.98 -12.74 23.51
CA CYS A 427 19.88 -13.49 22.63
C CYS A 427 19.96 -12.89 21.22
N VAL A 428 18.83 -12.52 20.59
CA VAL A 428 18.83 -11.90 19.25
C VAL A 428 19.58 -10.58 19.24
N VAL A 429 19.33 -9.72 20.23
CA VAL A 429 20.03 -8.44 20.36
C VAL A 429 21.53 -8.69 20.53
N SER A 430 21.92 -9.67 21.34
CA SER A 430 23.33 -10.01 21.58
C SER A 430 24.04 -10.60 20.34
N MET A 431 23.31 -11.17 19.37
CA MET A 431 23.91 -11.71 18.14
C MET A 431 24.54 -10.62 17.28
N TYR A 432 24.12 -9.35 17.41
CA TYR A 432 24.70 -8.22 16.66
C TYR A 432 26.18 -8.01 16.98
N TRP A 433 26.58 -8.14 18.25
CA TRP A 433 27.96 -7.98 18.71
C TRP A 433 28.78 -9.28 18.64
N CYS A 434 28.30 -10.27 17.90
CA CYS A 434 28.97 -11.54 17.81
C CYS A 434 30.20 -11.44 16.88
N ASN A 435 31.36 -11.82 17.41
CA ASN A 435 32.65 -11.74 16.72
C ASN A 435 33.32 -13.12 16.55
N SER A 436 32.64 -14.22 16.94
CA SER A 436 33.18 -15.59 16.82
C SER A 436 32.08 -16.62 16.49
N MET A 437 32.45 -17.68 15.78
CA MET A 437 31.56 -18.82 15.46
C MET A 437 30.92 -19.43 16.73
N GLU A 438 31.71 -19.60 17.79
CA GLU A 438 31.25 -20.21 19.05
C GLU A 438 30.22 -19.34 19.79
N MET A 439 30.40 -18.01 19.77
CA MET A 439 29.44 -17.08 20.35
C MET A 439 28.13 -17.05 19.56
N LEU A 440 28.21 -17.12 18.23
CA LEU A 440 27.03 -17.20 17.36
C LEU A 440 26.26 -18.49 17.63
N LEU A 441 26.97 -19.62 17.69
CA LEU A 441 26.40 -20.93 17.96
C LEU A 441 25.69 -20.96 19.32
N ALA A 442 26.33 -20.44 20.37
CA ALA A 442 25.76 -20.38 21.72
C ALA A 442 24.48 -19.53 21.77
N LEU A 443 24.51 -18.32 21.20
CA LEU A 443 23.37 -17.41 21.18
C LEU A 443 22.21 -17.94 20.32
N ALA A 444 22.51 -18.50 19.14
CA ALA A 444 21.51 -19.10 18.27
C ALA A 444 20.85 -20.33 18.92
N SER A 445 21.63 -21.16 19.61
CA SER A 445 21.12 -22.34 20.33
C SER A 445 20.12 -21.96 21.41
N VAL A 446 20.45 -20.97 22.24
CA VAL A 446 19.54 -20.47 23.28
C VAL A 446 18.32 -19.79 22.68
N PHE A 447 18.48 -19.00 21.62
CA PHE A 447 17.37 -18.33 20.94
C PHE A 447 16.34 -19.31 20.38
N VAL A 448 16.79 -20.28 19.57
CA VAL A 448 15.92 -21.27 18.92
C VAL A 448 15.31 -22.21 19.96
N GLY A 449 16.09 -22.61 20.99
CA GLY A 449 15.60 -23.44 22.09
C GLY A 449 14.48 -22.76 22.89
N ALA A 450 14.70 -21.53 23.35
CA ALA A 450 13.71 -20.77 24.10
C ALA A 450 12.47 -20.42 23.25
N GLY A 451 12.66 -20.07 21.97
CA GLY A 451 11.57 -19.78 21.03
C GLY A 451 10.68 -21.00 20.75
N SER A 452 11.29 -22.18 20.60
CA SER A 452 10.58 -23.45 20.41
C SER A 452 9.70 -23.80 21.63
N VAL A 453 10.25 -23.65 22.83
CA VAL A 453 9.50 -23.85 24.09
C VAL A 453 8.32 -22.87 24.19
N CYS A 454 8.54 -21.60 23.86
CA CYS A 454 7.46 -20.61 23.89
C CYS A 454 6.34 -20.93 22.90
N THR A 455 6.69 -21.37 21.70
CA THR A 455 5.72 -21.77 20.66
C THR A 455 4.89 -22.97 21.13
N ASN A 456 5.54 -24.00 21.70
CA ASN A 456 4.86 -25.18 22.23
C ASN A 456 3.95 -24.85 23.43
N ALA A 457 4.43 -24.01 24.35
CA ALA A 457 3.66 -23.56 25.50
C ALA A 457 2.44 -22.71 25.08
N LEU A 458 2.59 -21.87 24.05
CA LEU A 458 1.51 -21.05 23.52
C LEU A 458 0.44 -21.92 22.85
N MET A 459 0.82 -22.92 22.05
CA MET A 459 -0.13 -23.88 21.48
C MET A 459 -0.93 -24.62 22.56
N SER A 460 -0.30 -24.99 23.67
CA SER A 460 -1.01 -25.56 24.83
C SER A 460 -2.01 -24.59 25.46
N VAL A 461 -1.72 -23.28 25.47
CA VAL A 461 -2.63 -22.23 25.97
C VAL A 461 -3.78 -21.98 24.99
N VAL A 462 -3.54 -22.05 23.67
CA VAL A 462 -4.59 -21.87 22.64
C VAL A 462 -5.66 -22.95 22.76
N VAL A 463 -5.26 -24.21 22.93
CA VAL A 463 -6.20 -25.34 23.08
C VAL A 463 -7.07 -25.20 24.33
N ASP A 464 -6.54 -24.64 25.43
CA ASP A 464 -7.30 -24.37 26.65
C ASP A 464 -8.24 -23.16 26.49
N LEU A 465 -7.82 -22.12 25.77
CA LEU A 465 -8.59 -20.88 25.56
C LEU A 465 -9.75 -21.05 24.58
N PHE A 466 -9.59 -21.93 23.58
CA PHE A 466 -10.54 -22.15 22.50
C PHE A 466 -10.83 -23.65 22.36
N PRO A 467 -11.63 -24.25 23.27
CA PRO A 467 -12.06 -25.63 23.11
C PRO A 467 -12.89 -25.80 21.83
N THR A 468 -12.79 -26.97 21.19
CA THR A 468 -13.37 -27.27 19.86
C THR A 468 -14.90 -27.15 19.77
N SER A 469 -15.62 -26.95 20.89
CA SER A 469 -17.08 -26.76 20.94
C SER A 469 -17.45 -25.35 21.43
N LEU A 470 -17.16 -24.33 20.62
CA LEU A 470 -17.52 -22.93 20.91
C LEU A 470 -19.02 -22.60 20.81
N SER A 471 -19.90 -23.60 20.87
CA SER A 471 -21.36 -23.40 20.79
C SER A 471 -22.10 -23.60 22.12
N LYS A 472 -21.41 -23.93 23.23
CA LYS A 472 -22.03 -24.13 24.57
C LYS A 472 -21.38 -23.34 25.73
N ALA A 473 -20.35 -22.53 25.48
CA ALA A 473 -19.72 -21.72 26.54
C ALA A 473 -20.51 -20.42 26.87
N GLU A 474 -21.80 -20.37 26.55
CA GLU A 474 -22.65 -19.19 26.76
C GLU A 474 -23.47 -19.28 28.06
N GLU A 475 -23.61 -20.45 28.70
CA GLU A 475 -24.48 -20.60 29.89
C GLU A 475 -23.76 -20.86 31.24
N ASP A 476 -22.51 -21.33 31.29
CA ASP A 476 -21.90 -21.79 32.57
C ASP A 476 -20.67 -21.00 33.09
N PHE A 477 -20.34 -19.84 32.53
CA PHE A 477 -19.22 -19.01 33.04
C PHE A 477 -19.61 -17.63 33.63
N PRO A 478 -20.54 -17.54 34.60
CA PRO A 478 -20.48 -16.49 35.62
C PRO A 478 -19.63 -17.00 36.80
N VAL A 479 -18.83 -16.14 37.42
CA VAL A 479 -17.98 -16.43 38.61
C VAL A 479 -16.56 -16.94 38.29
N LEU A 480 -15.71 -16.06 37.75
CA LEU A 480 -14.29 -16.00 38.14
C LEU A 480 -13.75 -14.58 37.89
N GLY A 481 -13.70 -13.79 38.96
CA GLY A 481 -12.79 -12.66 39.21
C GLY A 481 -12.62 -11.63 38.09
N LYS A 482 -13.30 -10.48 38.26
CA LYS A 482 -13.11 -9.25 37.47
C LYS A 482 -11.76 -8.53 37.68
N ASP A 483 -10.83 -9.09 38.45
CA ASP A 483 -9.58 -8.43 38.81
C ASP A 483 -8.35 -9.28 38.46
N ARG A 484 -7.41 -8.62 37.78
CA ARG A 484 -6.05 -9.05 37.36
C ARG A 484 -5.94 -9.70 35.98
N PHE A 485 -5.90 -8.95 34.87
CA PHE A 485 -5.08 -9.36 33.72
C PHE A 485 -4.58 -8.18 32.85
N ILE A 486 -3.24 -8.05 32.83
CA ILE A 486 -2.28 -7.56 31.82
C ILE A 486 -2.59 -6.23 31.07
N ARG A 487 -1.95 -5.15 31.51
CA ARG A 487 -1.44 -4.09 30.61
C ARG A 487 0.04 -4.39 30.34
N LEU A 488 0.42 -4.55 29.08
CA LEU A 488 1.82 -4.69 28.66
C LEU A 488 2.03 -3.79 27.44
N ASN A 489 2.54 -2.58 27.70
CA ASN A 489 2.87 -1.57 26.69
C ASN A 489 4.20 -1.85 25.94
N ALA A 490 4.81 -3.02 26.09
CA ALA A 490 6.18 -3.30 25.63
C ALA A 490 6.29 -3.96 24.24
N PHE A 491 5.21 -4.04 23.46
CA PHE A 491 5.23 -4.72 22.16
C PHE A 491 5.43 -3.77 20.96
N LYS A 492 5.50 -2.46 21.19
CA LYS A 492 5.78 -1.48 20.12
C LYS A 492 7.21 -1.55 19.58
N ASP A 493 8.16 -2.11 20.34
CA ASP A 493 9.59 -2.08 19.97
C ASP A 493 10.12 -3.43 19.44
N PHE A 494 9.26 -4.45 19.29
CA PHE A 494 9.71 -5.84 19.11
C PHE A 494 10.00 -6.27 17.65
N ALA A 495 9.66 -5.44 16.66
CA ALA A 495 9.85 -5.74 15.24
C ALA A 495 11.10 -5.10 14.61
N ALA A 496 11.78 -4.20 15.32
CA ALA A 496 12.93 -3.45 14.80
C ALA A 496 14.23 -4.29 14.63
N PRO A 497 14.65 -5.20 15.54
CA PRO A 497 16.06 -5.62 15.60
C PRO A 497 16.57 -6.49 14.44
N ILE A 498 15.71 -7.31 13.82
CA ILE A 498 16.14 -8.27 12.78
C ILE A 498 16.20 -7.60 11.40
N PHE A 499 15.35 -6.61 11.15
CA PHE A 499 15.44 -5.78 9.94
C PHE A 499 16.67 -4.87 9.98
N THR A 500 17.07 -4.37 11.16
CA THR A 500 18.30 -3.58 11.31
C THR A 500 19.56 -4.32 10.89
N CYS A 501 19.65 -5.65 10.98
CA CYS A 501 20.88 -6.37 10.60
C CYS A 501 21.01 -6.47 9.05
N PHE A 502 19.91 -6.68 8.34
CA PHE A 502 19.89 -6.65 6.87
C PHE A 502 19.94 -5.22 6.31
N TYR A 503 19.36 -4.24 7.01
CA TYR A 503 19.51 -2.82 6.68
C TYR A 503 20.92 -2.30 6.98
N ALA A 504 21.57 -2.78 8.05
CA ALA A 504 22.93 -2.39 8.42
C ALA A 504 23.99 -2.85 7.41
N VAL A 505 23.75 -3.93 6.65
CA VAL A 505 24.65 -4.33 5.55
C VAL A 505 24.55 -3.37 4.35
N ARG A 506 23.42 -2.67 4.19
CA ARG A 506 23.29 -1.57 3.21
C ARG A 506 23.91 -0.26 3.71
N GLU A 507 24.00 -0.07 5.03
CA GLU A 507 24.62 1.12 5.66
C GLU A 507 26.11 0.97 5.99
N SER A 508 26.63 -0.27 6.16
CA SER A 508 28.02 -0.51 6.57
C SER A 508 29.05 -0.22 5.48
N THR A 509 28.62 -0.02 4.23
CA THR A 509 29.48 0.47 3.14
C THR A 509 29.83 1.96 3.26
N LEU A 510 29.25 2.71 4.23
CA LEU A 510 29.39 4.17 4.28
C LEU A 510 29.90 4.80 5.58
N LYS A 511 30.12 4.05 6.68
CA LYS A 511 30.55 4.69 7.95
C LYS A 511 31.51 3.83 8.78
N ASN A 512 32.81 4.06 8.61
CA ASN A 512 33.80 3.81 9.66
C ASN A 512 34.01 5.09 10.49
N ASN A 513 34.23 4.88 11.80
CA ASN A 513 34.62 5.83 12.85
C ASN A 513 33.49 6.59 13.57
N THR A 514 33.03 6.07 14.72
CA THR A 514 33.34 6.63 16.06
C THR A 514 32.52 5.96 17.17
N MET A 515 33.21 5.63 18.27
CA MET A 515 32.69 5.03 19.51
C MET A 515 31.61 5.88 20.19
N ALA A 516 30.57 5.21 20.70
CA ALA A 516 29.47 5.82 21.45
C ALA A 516 29.91 6.33 22.84
N SER A 517 29.63 7.60 23.12
CA SER A 517 29.59 8.19 24.48
C SER A 517 28.25 8.94 24.65
N LEU A 518 27.61 8.82 25.82
CA LEU A 518 26.30 9.45 26.11
C LEU A 518 26.40 10.99 26.08
N PRO A 519 25.52 11.74 25.36
CA PRO A 519 25.64 13.19 25.26
C PRO A 519 24.64 13.91 26.19
N GLY A 520 25.13 14.40 27.32
CA GLY A 520 24.40 15.37 28.14
C GLY A 520 25.34 16.06 29.11
N THR A 521 25.48 17.38 29.03
CA THR A 521 26.25 18.15 30.02
C THR A 521 25.29 18.64 31.10
N LEU A 522 25.54 18.25 32.35
CA LEU A 522 24.76 18.68 33.50
C LEU A 522 25.23 20.08 33.91
N ALA A 523 24.35 21.07 33.84
CA ALA A 523 24.62 22.45 34.25
C ALA A 523 23.70 22.83 35.43
N PHE A 524 24.07 23.87 36.19
CA PHE A 524 23.31 24.33 37.34
C PHE A 524 22.93 25.81 37.15
N ASP A 525 21.71 26.18 37.53
CA ASP A 525 21.30 27.58 37.56
C ASP A 525 21.91 28.33 38.76
N GLU A 526 21.71 29.64 38.85
CA GLU A 526 22.20 30.49 39.96
C GLU A 526 21.64 30.06 41.33
N TYR A 527 20.62 29.21 41.37
CA TYR A 527 20.02 28.64 42.58
C TYR A 527 20.42 27.17 42.82
N GLY A 528 21.40 26.64 42.08
CA GLY A 528 21.95 25.29 42.27
C GLY A 528 21.05 24.16 41.77
N ARG A 529 20.06 24.43 40.92
CA ARG A 529 19.19 23.39 40.35
C ARG A 529 19.84 22.78 39.10
N PRO A 530 20.04 21.44 39.05
CA PRO A 530 20.60 20.81 37.88
C PRO A 530 19.59 20.81 36.72
N PHE A 531 20.02 21.26 35.55
CA PHE A 531 19.34 21.07 34.28
C PHE A 531 20.30 20.47 33.26
N ILE A 532 19.77 19.60 32.40
CA ILE A 532 20.57 18.88 31.39
C ILE A 532 20.50 19.66 30.09
N ILE A 533 21.65 20.11 29.59
CA ILE A 533 21.76 20.67 28.24
C ILE A 533 21.98 19.51 27.28
N ILE A 534 20.92 19.10 26.58
CA ILE A 534 21.01 18.14 25.49
C ILE A 534 21.48 18.91 24.25
N ARG A 535 22.67 18.57 23.73
CA ARG A 535 23.15 19.14 22.46
C ARG A 535 22.51 18.37 21.30
N ASP A 536 21.33 18.81 20.84
CA ASP A 536 20.69 18.28 19.62
C ASP A 536 21.54 18.46 18.35
N GLN A 537 22.57 19.31 18.40
CA GLN A 537 23.46 19.60 17.27
C GLN A 537 24.26 18.39 16.77
N GLN A 538 24.52 17.37 17.59
CA GLN A 538 25.30 16.20 17.16
C GLN A 538 24.47 15.16 16.40
N ASN A 539 23.13 15.25 16.46
CA ASN A 539 22.21 14.35 15.76
C ASN A 539 21.66 14.94 14.45
N GLN A 540 22.10 16.12 14.02
CA GLN A 540 21.66 16.73 12.76
C GLN A 540 22.62 16.36 11.62
N LYS A 541 22.10 15.75 10.55
CA LYS A 541 22.88 15.61 9.31
C LYS A 541 23.05 17.01 8.72
N ARG A 542 24.31 17.43 8.55
CA ARG A 542 24.66 18.74 8.00
C ARG A 542 25.45 18.56 6.71
N LEU A 543 24.98 19.17 5.63
CA LEU A 543 25.71 19.32 4.38
C LEU A 543 26.07 20.80 4.22
N THR A 544 27.32 21.10 3.88
CA THR A 544 27.82 22.48 3.82
C THR A 544 28.55 22.80 2.53
N GLY A 545 28.42 24.04 2.06
CA GLY A 545 29.17 24.59 0.94
C GLY A 545 28.79 23.97 -0.40
N ILE A 546 29.81 23.57 -1.16
CA ILE A 546 29.63 23.08 -2.55
C ILE A 546 28.88 21.74 -2.57
N ASP A 547 29.09 20.87 -1.59
CA ASP A 547 28.43 19.56 -1.56
C ASP A 547 26.91 19.68 -1.35
N ALA A 548 26.48 20.67 -0.54
CA ALA A 548 25.06 21.00 -0.39
C ALA A 548 24.45 21.49 -1.71
N LEU A 549 25.14 22.41 -2.40
CA LEU A 549 24.72 22.94 -3.70
C LEU A 549 24.65 21.85 -4.77
N LYS A 550 25.63 20.94 -4.84
CA LYS A 550 25.59 19.80 -5.77
C LYS A 550 24.43 18.86 -5.47
N SER A 551 24.14 18.60 -4.20
CA SER A 551 22.95 17.82 -3.81
C SER A 551 21.66 18.50 -4.24
N HIS A 552 21.57 19.82 -4.10
CA HIS A 552 20.43 20.61 -4.54
C HIS A 552 20.22 20.56 -6.05
N ILE A 553 21.30 20.74 -6.82
CA ILE A 553 21.29 20.67 -8.28
C ILE A 553 20.87 19.27 -8.73
N LEU A 554 21.42 18.21 -8.12
CA LEU A 554 21.06 16.84 -8.45
C LEU A 554 19.56 16.56 -8.25
N ALA A 555 18.99 17.03 -7.14
CA ALA A 555 17.56 16.90 -6.86
C ALA A 555 16.71 17.64 -7.91
N GLY A 556 17.04 18.90 -8.22
CA GLY A 556 16.34 19.68 -9.24
C GLY A 556 16.45 19.07 -10.64
N ARG A 557 17.64 18.59 -11.02
CA ARG A 557 17.90 17.92 -12.30
C ARG A 557 17.11 16.62 -12.44
N SER A 558 16.99 15.82 -11.39
CA SER A 558 16.24 14.57 -11.41
C SER A 558 14.76 14.80 -11.76
N ILE A 559 14.16 15.85 -11.18
CA ILE A 559 12.77 16.24 -11.44
C ILE A 559 12.61 16.76 -12.86
N ALA A 560 13.50 17.65 -13.29
CA ALA A 560 13.50 18.19 -14.64
C ALA A 560 13.62 17.07 -15.70
N ASN A 561 14.49 16.09 -15.49
CA ASN A 561 14.65 14.94 -16.39
C ASN A 561 13.39 14.07 -16.46
N THR A 562 12.67 13.92 -15.34
CA THR A 562 11.40 13.18 -15.31
C THR A 562 10.33 13.86 -16.18
N LEU A 563 10.26 15.19 -16.12
CA LEU A 563 9.31 16.00 -16.88
C LEU A 563 9.75 16.28 -18.33
N ARG A 564 11.04 16.19 -18.65
CA ARG A 564 11.58 16.50 -19.99
C ARG A 564 10.88 15.72 -21.09
N THR A 565 10.54 14.47 -20.84
CA THR A 565 9.87 13.56 -21.78
C THR A 565 8.37 13.84 -21.98
N SER A 566 7.79 14.76 -21.21
CA SER A 566 6.41 15.24 -21.32
C SER A 566 6.29 16.53 -22.14
N LEU A 567 7.42 17.14 -22.50
CA LEU A 567 7.43 18.43 -23.21
C LEU A 567 7.07 18.29 -24.70
N GLY A 568 6.16 19.15 -25.18
CA GLY A 568 5.81 19.29 -26.60
C GLY A 568 4.64 18.43 -27.08
N PRO A 569 4.24 18.55 -28.36
CA PRO A 569 3.08 17.84 -28.91
C PRO A 569 3.27 16.33 -29.03
N LYS A 570 4.52 15.86 -28.98
CA LYS A 570 4.91 14.44 -28.93
C LYS A 570 5.37 14.00 -27.53
N GLY A 571 5.20 14.86 -26.53
CA GLY A 571 5.44 14.51 -25.13
C GLY A 571 4.53 13.37 -24.68
N LEU A 572 5.05 12.53 -23.79
CA LEU A 572 4.33 11.37 -23.27
C LEU A 572 3.71 11.67 -21.91
N ASP A 573 2.46 11.26 -21.74
CA ASP A 573 1.74 11.31 -20.46
C ASP A 573 2.46 10.47 -19.39
N LYS A 574 2.32 10.88 -18.12
CA LYS A 574 2.82 10.14 -16.95
C LYS A 574 1.65 9.50 -16.21
N MET A 575 1.82 8.23 -15.85
CA MET A 575 0.90 7.51 -14.97
C MET A 575 1.35 7.68 -13.52
N MET A 576 0.53 8.34 -12.73
CA MET A 576 0.72 8.55 -11.29
C MET A 576 -0.27 7.69 -10.52
N VAL A 577 0.20 7.07 -9.44
CA VAL A 577 -0.64 6.30 -8.51
C VAL A 577 -0.54 6.97 -7.15
N ASN A 578 -1.67 7.47 -6.65
CA ASN A 578 -1.74 8.12 -5.36
C ASN A 578 -1.55 7.09 -4.22
N SER A 579 -1.25 7.57 -3.01
CA SER A 579 -1.18 6.73 -1.80
C SER A 579 -2.48 5.94 -1.53
N ASP A 580 -3.62 6.46 -2.00
CA ASP A 580 -4.93 5.82 -1.89
C ASP A 580 -5.19 4.75 -2.98
N GLY A 581 -4.29 4.62 -3.97
CA GLY A 581 -4.43 3.70 -5.10
C GLY A 581 -5.16 4.27 -6.32
N ASP A 582 -5.58 5.55 -6.28
CA ASP A 582 -6.17 6.23 -7.43
C ASP A 582 -5.12 6.47 -8.52
N VAL A 583 -5.41 6.01 -9.73
CA VAL A 583 -4.56 6.18 -10.91
C VAL A 583 -4.94 7.47 -11.62
N THR A 584 -3.97 8.29 -11.97
CA THR A 584 -4.12 9.49 -12.83
C THR A 584 -3.12 9.41 -13.97
N VAL A 585 -3.56 9.66 -15.20
CA VAL A 585 -2.67 9.79 -16.37
C VAL A 585 -2.81 11.20 -16.90
N THR A 586 -1.70 11.93 -16.99
CA THR A 586 -1.69 13.34 -17.39
C THR A 586 -0.36 13.75 -18.01
N ASN A 587 -0.39 14.76 -18.87
CA ASN A 587 0.83 15.40 -19.42
C ASN A 587 1.18 16.72 -18.71
N ASP A 588 0.30 17.22 -17.83
CA ASP A 588 0.52 18.49 -17.17
C ASP A 588 1.59 18.39 -16.07
N GLY A 589 2.64 19.21 -16.18
CA GLY A 589 3.78 19.20 -15.27
C GLY A 589 3.39 19.54 -13.83
N ALA A 590 2.47 20.50 -13.63
CA ALA A 590 2.06 20.91 -12.29
C ALA A 590 1.31 19.79 -11.57
N THR A 591 0.40 19.13 -12.28
CA THR A 591 -0.34 17.97 -11.77
C THR A 591 0.59 16.80 -11.48
N ILE A 592 1.52 16.47 -12.38
CA ILE A 592 2.49 15.37 -12.17
C ILE A 592 3.29 15.61 -10.89
N LEU A 593 3.82 16.82 -10.71
CA LEU A 593 4.62 17.17 -9.55
C LEU A 593 3.83 17.23 -8.25
N LYS A 594 2.56 17.63 -8.30
CA LYS A 594 1.67 17.64 -7.13
C LYS A 594 1.31 16.25 -6.63
N LEU A 595 1.21 15.28 -7.53
CA LEU A 595 0.92 13.88 -7.19
C LEU A 595 2.18 13.08 -6.82
N MET A 596 3.37 13.62 -7.13
CA MET A 596 4.65 13.00 -6.79
C MET A 596 4.99 13.27 -5.32
N ASP A 597 5.27 12.21 -4.57
CA ASP A 597 5.74 12.34 -3.20
C ASP A 597 7.23 12.68 -3.19
N VAL A 598 7.56 13.91 -2.78
CA VAL A 598 8.92 14.46 -2.82
C VAL A 598 9.41 14.83 -1.43
N GLU A 599 10.44 14.11 -0.97
CA GLU A 599 11.04 14.33 0.36
C GLU A 599 12.01 15.53 0.38
N HIS A 600 12.79 15.71 -0.70
CA HIS A 600 13.86 16.72 -0.73
C HIS A 600 13.30 18.15 -0.83
N GLU A 601 13.80 19.10 -0.03
CA GLU A 601 13.25 20.46 0.03
C GLU A 601 13.33 21.23 -1.31
N ILE A 602 14.44 21.08 -2.05
CA ILE A 602 14.54 21.66 -3.40
C ILE A 602 13.52 21.06 -4.37
N ALA A 603 13.15 19.79 -4.16
CA ALA A 603 12.12 19.16 -4.98
C ALA A 603 10.75 19.80 -4.73
N LYS A 604 10.42 20.06 -3.47
CA LYS A 604 9.19 20.80 -3.09
C LYS A 604 9.16 22.20 -3.69
N LEU A 605 10.30 22.88 -3.75
CA LEU A 605 10.41 24.18 -4.44
C LEU A 605 10.15 24.08 -5.95
N MET A 606 10.59 23.00 -6.61
CA MET A 606 10.27 22.75 -8.02
C MET A 606 8.77 22.49 -8.23
N VAL A 607 8.11 21.79 -7.30
CA VAL A 607 6.63 21.63 -7.30
C VAL A 607 5.94 22.99 -7.22
N GLN A 608 6.35 23.84 -6.27
CA GLN A 608 5.78 25.19 -6.08
C GLN A 608 6.02 26.11 -7.29
N LEU A 609 7.18 26.00 -7.93
CA LEU A 609 7.48 26.73 -9.17
C LEU A 609 6.48 26.37 -10.27
N SER A 610 6.28 25.07 -10.51
CA SER A 610 5.34 24.61 -11.52
C SER A 610 3.90 25.03 -11.21
N GLN A 611 3.50 24.97 -9.93
CA GLN A 611 2.17 25.38 -9.50
C GLN A 611 1.97 26.90 -9.63
N SER A 612 2.98 27.71 -9.34
CA SER A 612 2.90 29.17 -9.50
C SER A 612 2.75 29.56 -10.98
N GLN A 613 3.39 28.83 -11.89
CA GLN A 613 3.21 29.02 -13.33
C GLN A 613 1.78 28.64 -13.78
N ASP A 614 1.22 27.59 -13.20
CA ASP A 614 -0.16 27.14 -13.47
C ASP A 614 -1.20 28.18 -13.00
N ASP A 615 -1.08 28.66 -11.76
CA ASP A 615 -2.03 29.60 -11.18
C ASP A 615 -2.02 30.98 -11.91
N GLU A 616 -0.83 31.48 -12.28
CA GLU A 616 -0.67 32.80 -12.93
C GLU A 616 -0.94 32.76 -14.44
N ILE A 617 -0.44 31.74 -15.14
CA ILE A 617 -0.45 31.70 -16.62
C ILE A 617 -1.30 30.56 -17.16
N GLY A 618 -1.32 29.41 -16.48
CA GLY A 618 -2.03 28.18 -16.87
C GLY A 618 -1.41 27.39 -18.02
N ASP A 619 -0.22 27.77 -18.51
CA ASP A 619 0.52 27.03 -19.52
C ASP A 619 2.04 27.15 -19.27
N GLY A 620 2.82 26.21 -19.81
CA GLY A 620 4.27 26.18 -19.63
C GLY A 620 4.74 25.59 -18.29
N THR A 621 3.89 24.85 -17.60
CA THR A 621 4.18 24.19 -16.31
C THR A 621 5.36 23.22 -16.42
N THR A 622 5.43 22.43 -17.50
CA THR A 622 6.57 21.56 -17.82
C THR A 622 7.81 22.36 -18.25
N GLY A 623 7.63 23.37 -19.10
CA GLY A 623 8.72 24.17 -19.66
C GLY A 623 9.53 24.93 -18.60
N VAL A 624 8.86 25.52 -17.62
CA VAL A 624 9.52 26.28 -16.53
C VAL A 624 10.43 25.40 -15.68
N VAL A 625 10.03 24.15 -15.42
CA VAL A 625 10.81 23.20 -14.60
C VAL A 625 11.99 22.65 -15.39
N VAL A 626 11.81 22.35 -16.68
CA VAL A 626 12.90 21.91 -17.56
C VAL A 626 13.97 23.02 -17.67
N LEU A 627 13.56 24.26 -17.88
CA LEU A 627 14.47 25.40 -17.93
C LEU A 627 15.21 25.63 -16.60
N ALA A 628 14.51 25.54 -15.47
CA ALA A 628 15.14 25.65 -14.15
C ALA A 628 16.17 24.53 -13.90
N GLY A 629 15.86 23.30 -14.29
CA GLY A 629 16.79 22.17 -14.21
C GLY A 629 18.03 22.36 -15.08
N ALA A 630 17.86 22.86 -16.30
CA ALA A 630 18.98 23.16 -17.21
C ALA A 630 19.87 24.28 -16.67
N LEU A 631 19.29 25.34 -16.11
CA LEU A 631 20.04 26.41 -15.46
C LEU A 631 20.85 25.91 -14.25
N LEU A 632 20.29 25.00 -13.45
CA LEU A 632 21.01 24.37 -12.33
C LEU A 632 22.17 23.50 -12.82
N GLU A 633 21.98 22.74 -13.90
CA GLU A 633 23.04 21.93 -14.52
C GLU A 633 24.17 22.81 -15.07
N GLN A 634 23.84 23.91 -15.74
CA GLN A 634 24.86 24.86 -16.21
C GLN A 634 25.55 25.60 -15.05
N ALA A 635 24.84 25.84 -13.94
CA ALA A 635 25.46 26.36 -12.73
C ALA A 635 26.47 25.38 -12.13
N GLU A 636 26.21 24.06 -12.14
CA GLU A 636 27.16 23.02 -11.69
C GLU A 636 28.51 23.14 -12.43
N VAL A 637 28.47 23.29 -13.76
CA VAL A 637 29.67 23.45 -14.59
C VAL A 637 30.47 24.71 -14.22
N LEU A 638 29.79 25.79 -13.84
CA LEU A 638 30.46 27.02 -13.39
C LEU A 638 31.00 26.90 -11.96
N LEU A 639 30.32 26.18 -11.09
CA LEU A 639 30.79 25.88 -9.73
C LEU A 639 32.06 25.03 -9.76
N ASP A 640 32.13 24.04 -10.65
CA ASP A 640 33.32 23.21 -10.85
C ASP A 640 34.53 24.01 -11.39
N LYS A 641 34.27 25.10 -12.12
CA LYS A 641 35.29 26.07 -12.54
C LYS A 641 35.69 27.05 -11.44
N GLY A 642 35.10 26.95 -10.24
CA GLY A 642 35.40 27.80 -9.09
C GLY A 642 34.69 29.16 -9.10
N VAL A 643 33.63 29.34 -9.90
CA VAL A 643 32.84 30.58 -9.90
C VAL A 643 31.91 30.60 -8.67
N HIS A 644 31.87 31.73 -7.95
CA HIS A 644 31.05 31.85 -6.75
C HIS A 644 29.54 31.78 -7.04
N PRO A 645 28.71 31.01 -6.29
CA PRO A 645 27.28 30.81 -6.54
C PRO A 645 26.48 32.11 -6.69
N ILE A 646 26.73 33.09 -5.82
CA ILE A 646 26.05 34.40 -5.85
C ILE A 646 26.31 35.14 -7.17
N ARG A 647 27.55 35.08 -7.70
CA ARG A 647 27.88 35.75 -8.97
C ARG A 647 27.21 35.07 -10.16
N ILE A 648 27.04 33.74 -10.11
CA ILE A 648 26.28 32.99 -11.11
C ILE A 648 24.81 33.46 -11.06
N ALA A 649 24.24 33.54 -9.85
CA ALA A 649 22.85 33.95 -9.65
C ALA A 649 22.58 35.38 -10.15
N ASP A 650 23.46 36.35 -9.84
CA ASP A 650 23.34 37.73 -10.33
C ASP A 650 23.52 37.80 -11.86
N GLY A 651 24.47 37.04 -12.41
CA GLY A 651 24.68 36.95 -13.86
C GLY A 651 23.50 36.35 -14.61
N PHE A 652 22.85 35.30 -14.07
CA PHE A 652 21.63 34.73 -14.63
C PHE A 652 20.45 35.70 -14.61
N GLU A 653 20.31 36.51 -13.56
CA GLU A 653 19.26 37.54 -13.50
C GLU A 653 19.43 38.61 -14.58
N LEU A 654 20.67 39.07 -14.82
CA LEU A 654 20.98 40.00 -15.91
C LEU A 654 20.73 39.37 -17.29
N ALA A 655 21.13 38.11 -17.48
CA ALA A 655 20.88 37.37 -18.72
C ALA A 655 19.37 37.19 -18.98
N ALA A 656 18.58 36.86 -17.95
CA ALA A 656 17.13 36.76 -18.06
C ALA A 656 16.47 38.08 -18.45
N GLN A 657 16.91 39.21 -17.88
CA GLN A 657 16.42 40.53 -18.29
C GLN A 657 16.73 40.85 -19.75
N CYS A 658 17.90 40.43 -20.24
CA CYS A 658 18.27 40.56 -21.64
C CYS A 658 17.36 39.73 -22.55
N ALA A 659 17.17 38.45 -22.22
CA ALA A 659 16.29 37.54 -22.96
C ALA A 659 14.85 38.07 -23.02
N VAL A 660 14.30 38.54 -21.90
CA VAL A 660 12.95 39.12 -21.83
C VAL A 660 12.81 40.38 -22.70
N LYS A 661 13.80 41.28 -22.69
CA LYS A 661 13.80 42.45 -23.58
C LYS A 661 13.83 42.05 -25.05
N TYR A 662 14.55 40.98 -25.38
CA TYR A 662 14.61 40.47 -26.74
C TYR A 662 13.28 39.82 -27.17
N LEU A 663 12.62 39.06 -26.28
CA LEU A 663 11.27 38.52 -26.52
C LEU A 663 10.26 39.62 -26.85
N GLU A 664 10.27 40.72 -26.08
CA GLU A 664 9.38 41.87 -26.34
C GLU A 664 9.64 42.53 -27.71
N LYS A 665 10.87 42.43 -28.23
CA LYS A 665 11.25 42.97 -29.54
C LYS A 665 10.81 42.09 -30.71
N ILE A 666 10.80 40.77 -30.54
CA ILE A 666 10.42 39.80 -31.60
C ILE A 666 8.93 39.45 -31.60
N ALA A 667 8.17 39.91 -30.61
CA ALA A 667 6.75 39.62 -30.48
C ALA A 667 5.91 40.31 -31.59
N ASP A 668 4.97 39.55 -32.15
CA ASP A 668 3.95 40.06 -33.07
C ASP A 668 2.68 40.45 -32.26
N SER A 669 1.86 41.34 -32.80
CA SER A 669 0.60 41.76 -32.15
C SER A 669 -0.62 41.19 -32.88
N PHE A 670 -1.41 40.38 -32.19
CA PHE A 670 -2.66 39.79 -32.68
C PHE A 670 -3.85 40.40 -31.92
N PRO A 671 -4.43 41.51 -32.42
CA PRO A 671 -5.53 42.16 -31.72
C PRO A 671 -6.74 41.23 -31.60
N VAL A 672 -7.28 41.14 -30.39
CA VAL A 672 -8.53 40.42 -30.11
C VAL A 672 -9.68 41.17 -30.79
N ASN A 673 -10.12 40.68 -31.94
CA ASN A 673 -11.27 41.20 -32.65
C ASN A 673 -12.44 40.21 -32.55
N ALA A 674 -13.62 40.68 -32.15
CA ALA A 674 -14.82 39.85 -32.04
C ALA A 674 -15.25 39.26 -33.40
N ASP A 675 -14.89 39.92 -34.51
CA ASP A 675 -15.22 39.47 -35.86
C ASP A 675 -14.26 38.41 -36.41
N ASN A 676 -13.03 38.32 -35.89
CA ASN A 676 -12.03 37.34 -36.33
C ASN A 676 -11.47 36.57 -35.13
N LEU A 677 -12.10 35.44 -34.84
CA LEU A 677 -11.73 34.56 -33.73
C LEU A 677 -10.62 33.57 -34.09
N GLU A 678 -10.26 33.43 -35.37
CA GLU A 678 -9.34 32.38 -35.83
C GLU A 678 -7.96 32.43 -35.13
N PRO A 679 -7.30 33.59 -34.92
CA PRO A 679 -6.02 33.64 -34.23
C PRO A 679 -6.07 33.13 -32.77
N LEU A 680 -7.20 33.38 -32.08
CA LEU A 680 -7.43 32.88 -30.72
C LEU A 680 -7.64 31.36 -30.73
N ILE A 681 -8.38 30.86 -31.72
CA ILE A 681 -8.62 29.44 -31.91
C ILE A 681 -7.30 28.72 -32.22
N GLU A 682 -6.47 29.25 -33.12
CA GLU A 682 -5.16 28.69 -33.47
C GLU A 682 -4.21 28.64 -32.26
N THR A 683 -4.22 29.68 -31.42
CA THR A 683 -3.39 29.73 -30.22
C THR A 683 -3.87 28.74 -29.15
N ALA A 684 -5.20 28.63 -28.94
CA ALA A 684 -5.78 27.61 -28.07
C ALA A 684 -5.54 26.18 -28.61
N MET A 685 -5.55 25.99 -29.93
CA MET A 685 -5.22 24.71 -30.57
C MET A 685 -3.77 24.31 -30.30
N THR A 686 -2.84 25.26 -30.28
CA THR A 686 -1.44 25.01 -29.92
C THR A 686 -1.34 24.47 -28.48
N ALA A 687 -2.01 25.12 -27.52
CA ALA A 687 -2.03 24.69 -26.11
C ALA A 687 -2.71 23.33 -25.87
N LEU A 688 -3.69 22.97 -26.70
CA LEU A 688 -4.39 21.68 -26.63
C LEU A 688 -3.67 20.55 -27.40
N GLY A 689 -2.74 20.89 -28.29
CA GLY A 689 -2.12 19.95 -29.23
C GLY A 689 -1.26 18.87 -28.60
N SER A 690 -0.72 19.11 -27.40
CA SER A 690 0.11 18.17 -26.62
C SER A 690 -0.66 17.26 -25.66
N LYS A 691 -2.00 17.32 -25.66
CA LYS A 691 -2.84 16.66 -24.65
C LYS A 691 -3.75 15.59 -25.26
N ILE A 692 -4.41 14.79 -24.42
CA ILE A 692 -5.33 13.73 -24.85
C ILE A 692 -6.46 14.23 -25.77
N VAL A 693 -6.78 15.52 -25.66
CA VAL A 693 -7.83 16.21 -26.41
C VAL A 693 -7.44 16.46 -27.88
N ASN A 694 -6.21 16.15 -28.29
CA ASN A 694 -5.67 16.39 -29.63
C ASN A 694 -6.60 15.90 -30.78
N LYS A 695 -7.34 14.81 -30.62
CA LYS A 695 -8.25 14.34 -31.68
C LYS A 695 -9.39 15.32 -31.99
N CYS A 696 -9.84 16.10 -31.02
CA CYS A 696 -10.96 17.05 -31.13
C CYS A 696 -10.58 18.47 -30.67
N HIS A 697 -9.28 18.81 -30.74
CA HIS A 697 -8.77 20.07 -30.19
C HIS A 697 -9.41 21.31 -30.81
N ARG A 698 -9.88 21.27 -32.07
CA ARG A 698 -10.49 22.43 -32.73
C ARG A 698 -11.84 22.78 -32.11
N GLN A 699 -12.72 21.79 -31.93
CA GLN A 699 -14.00 21.98 -31.26
C GLN A 699 -13.81 22.52 -29.83
N MET A 700 -12.81 22.00 -29.12
CA MET A 700 -12.51 22.39 -27.75
C MET A 700 -11.91 23.80 -27.66
N ALA A 701 -11.06 24.17 -28.62
CA ALA A 701 -10.54 25.53 -28.77
C ALA A 701 -11.66 26.53 -29.06
N GLU A 702 -12.58 26.21 -29.99
CA GLU A 702 -13.75 27.03 -30.29
C GLU A 702 -14.65 27.23 -29.06
N ILE A 703 -14.89 26.16 -28.29
CA ILE A 703 -15.65 26.22 -27.03
C ILE A 703 -14.95 27.10 -25.99
N ALA A 704 -13.64 26.95 -25.82
CA ALA A 704 -12.86 27.74 -24.86
C ALA A 704 -12.87 29.23 -25.23
N VAL A 705 -12.67 29.57 -26.50
CA VAL A 705 -12.71 30.96 -27.00
C VAL A 705 -14.09 31.57 -26.80
N GLN A 706 -15.16 30.84 -27.14
CA GLN A 706 -16.54 31.32 -26.92
C GLN A 706 -16.85 31.50 -25.44
N ALA A 707 -16.37 30.61 -24.57
CA ALA A 707 -16.57 30.71 -23.13
C ALA A 707 -15.88 31.95 -22.55
N VAL A 708 -14.61 32.20 -22.90
CA VAL A 708 -13.88 33.39 -22.42
C VAL A 708 -14.53 34.67 -22.92
N LEU A 709 -14.87 34.76 -24.21
CA LEU A 709 -15.47 35.98 -24.77
C LEU A 709 -16.87 36.28 -24.22
N ALA A 710 -17.62 35.26 -23.79
CA ALA A 710 -18.91 35.47 -23.13
C ALA A 710 -18.80 36.14 -21.76
N VAL A 711 -17.66 35.97 -21.08
CA VAL A 711 -17.42 36.43 -19.70
C VAL A 711 -16.53 37.68 -19.66
N ALA A 712 -15.61 37.80 -20.63
CA ALA A 712 -14.60 38.84 -20.72
C ALA A 712 -15.19 40.24 -20.66
N ASP A 713 -14.61 41.08 -19.81
CA ASP A 713 -14.88 42.51 -19.79
C ASP A 713 -13.84 43.20 -20.69
N MET A 714 -14.26 43.58 -21.90
CA MET A 714 -13.36 44.18 -22.90
C MET A 714 -12.87 45.58 -22.50
N GLU A 715 -13.56 46.28 -21.59
CA GLU A 715 -13.12 47.59 -21.09
C GLU A 715 -11.97 47.43 -20.10
N LYS A 716 -12.08 46.46 -19.19
CA LYS A 716 -11.05 46.14 -18.19
C LYS A 716 -9.97 45.19 -18.71
N ARG A 717 -10.20 44.54 -19.85
CA ARG A 717 -9.38 43.46 -20.41
C ARG A 717 -9.12 42.36 -19.39
N ASP A 718 -10.15 41.96 -18.67
CA ASP A 718 -10.04 40.95 -17.63
C ASP A 718 -11.12 39.86 -17.78
N VAL A 719 -10.79 38.66 -17.32
CA VAL A 719 -11.62 37.46 -17.42
C VAL A 719 -11.70 36.82 -16.03
N ASN A 720 -12.89 36.85 -15.44
CA ASN A 720 -13.12 36.16 -14.17
C ASN A 720 -13.49 34.68 -14.42
N PHE A 721 -12.61 33.76 -14.03
CA PHE A 721 -12.84 32.32 -14.17
C PHE A 721 -13.94 31.76 -13.25
N GLU A 722 -14.29 32.44 -12.15
CA GLU A 722 -15.40 31.98 -11.29
C GLU A 722 -16.75 31.94 -12.03
N LEU A 723 -16.87 32.72 -13.12
CA LEU A 723 -18.05 32.75 -13.97
C LEU A 723 -18.06 31.65 -15.05
N ILE A 724 -16.95 30.93 -15.22
CA ILE A 724 -16.81 29.81 -16.15
C ILE A 724 -16.73 28.51 -15.35
N LYS A 725 -17.82 27.74 -15.33
CA LYS A 725 -17.83 26.41 -14.71
C LYS A 725 -17.37 25.37 -15.72
N VAL A 726 -16.42 24.51 -15.35
CA VAL A 726 -16.03 23.34 -16.17
C VAL A 726 -16.54 22.09 -15.48
N GLU A 727 -17.63 21.52 -15.99
CA GLU A 727 -18.28 20.34 -15.42
C GLU A 727 -18.08 19.14 -16.34
N GLY A 728 -17.86 17.94 -15.79
CA GLY A 728 -17.58 16.77 -16.61
C GLY A 728 -18.21 15.51 -16.04
N LYS A 729 -18.90 14.76 -16.91
CA LYS A 729 -19.62 13.55 -16.52
C LYS A 729 -19.26 12.38 -17.43
N VAL A 730 -19.07 11.21 -16.80
CA VAL A 730 -18.73 9.96 -17.48
C VAL A 730 -19.85 9.51 -18.40
N GLY A 731 -19.46 8.95 -19.55
CA GLY A 731 -20.31 8.40 -20.58
C GLY A 731 -20.28 9.24 -21.86
N GLY A 732 -20.72 8.66 -22.98
CA GLY A 732 -20.64 9.31 -24.29
C GLY A 732 -19.21 9.41 -24.83
N ARG A 733 -19.02 10.24 -25.85
CA ARG A 733 -17.72 10.51 -26.49
C ARG A 733 -17.20 11.89 -26.08
N LEU A 734 -15.90 12.10 -26.21
CA LEU A 734 -15.29 13.41 -25.98
C LEU A 734 -15.85 14.49 -26.93
N GLU A 735 -16.22 14.08 -28.14
CA GLU A 735 -16.89 14.88 -29.19
C GLU A 735 -18.26 15.42 -28.76
N ASP A 736 -18.92 14.81 -27.76
CA ASP A 736 -20.23 15.24 -27.24
C ASP A 736 -20.14 16.46 -26.30
N THR A 737 -18.93 16.99 -26.10
CA THR A 737 -18.66 18.16 -25.24
C THR A 737 -19.28 19.42 -25.85
N MET A 738 -19.94 20.22 -25.02
CA MET A 738 -20.68 21.40 -25.47
C MET A 738 -20.53 22.59 -24.51
N LEU A 739 -20.69 23.80 -25.04
CA LEU A 739 -20.81 25.02 -24.26
C LEU A 739 -22.28 25.29 -23.92
N VAL A 740 -22.61 25.33 -22.63
CA VAL A 740 -23.91 25.73 -22.13
C VAL A 740 -23.86 27.20 -21.71
N LYS A 741 -24.67 28.04 -22.36
CA LYS A 741 -24.86 29.44 -21.97
C LYS A 741 -25.81 29.55 -20.77
N GLY A 742 -25.27 29.18 -19.61
CA GLY A 742 -25.97 29.11 -18.34
C GLY A 742 -25.26 28.14 -17.39
N VAL A 743 -26.03 27.47 -16.53
CA VAL A 743 -25.48 26.62 -15.47
C VAL A 743 -25.91 25.17 -15.63
N VAL A 744 -24.94 24.25 -15.56
CA VAL A 744 -25.18 22.81 -15.43
C VAL A 744 -24.98 22.38 -13.98
N VAL A 745 -25.95 21.64 -13.47
CA VAL A 745 -25.95 21.11 -12.10
C VAL A 745 -26.02 19.59 -12.17
N ASP A 746 -25.15 18.90 -11.44
CA ASP A 746 -25.15 17.42 -11.36
C ASP A 746 -26.24 16.91 -10.41
N LYS A 747 -27.49 17.27 -10.71
CA LYS A 747 -28.71 16.89 -9.99
C LYS A 747 -29.85 16.65 -10.96
N ASP A 748 -30.75 15.76 -10.57
CA ASP A 748 -32.04 15.53 -11.19
C ASP A 748 -33.16 16.26 -10.43
N PHE A 749 -34.37 16.28 -11.02
CA PHE A 749 -35.54 16.74 -10.28
C PHE A 749 -35.83 15.80 -9.10
N SER A 750 -36.26 16.38 -7.98
CA SER A 750 -36.40 15.67 -6.70
C SER A 750 -37.38 14.50 -6.73
N HIS A 751 -38.37 14.51 -7.63
CA HIS A 751 -39.32 13.42 -7.82
C HIS A 751 -39.36 12.94 -9.28
N PRO A 752 -39.38 11.62 -9.55
CA PRO A 752 -39.37 11.09 -10.92
C PRO A 752 -40.52 11.55 -11.81
N GLN A 753 -41.70 11.77 -11.22
CA GLN A 753 -42.91 12.25 -11.91
C GLN A 753 -42.91 13.75 -12.19
N MET A 754 -41.93 14.53 -11.70
CA MET A 754 -41.82 15.94 -12.05
C MET A 754 -41.53 16.11 -13.55
N PRO A 755 -42.05 17.18 -14.17
CA PRO A 755 -41.80 17.49 -15.58
C PRO A 755 -40.31 17.67 -15.84
N LYS A 756 -39.83 17.04 -16.92
CA LYS A 756 -38.40 17.01 -17.29
C LYS A 756 -37.93 18.23 -18.07
N VAL A 757 -38.86 19.01 -18.60
CA VAL A 757 -38.60 20.24 -19.34
C VAL A 757 -39.57 21.31 -18.86
N LEU A 758 -39.02 22.47 -18.55
CA LEU A 758 -39.74 23.67 -18.12
C LEU A 758 -39.33 24.82 -19.03
N LYS A 759 -40.32 25.61 -19.49
CA LYS A 759 -40.13 26.80 -20.33
C LYS A 759 -40.59 28.03 -19.54
N ASP A 760 -39.94 29.16 -19.75
CA ASP A 760 -40.21 30.43 -19.06
C ASP A 760 -40.26 30.26 -17.54
N VAL A 761 -39.08 29.97 -16.98
CA VAL A 761 -38.92 29.50 -15.60
C VAL A 761 -38.57 30.67 -14.69
N LYS A 762 -39.35 30.81 -13.62
CA LYS A 762 -39.04 31.66 -12.46
C LYS A 762 -38.49 30.78 -11.33
N LEU A 763 -37.21 30.97 -11.02
CA LEU A 763 -36.46 30.14 -10.08
C LEU A 763 -36.46 30.77 -8.68
N ALA A 764 -36.92 30.02 -7.68
CA ALA A 764 -36.68 30.32 -6.29
C ALA A 764 -35.34 29.69 -5.86
N ILE A 765 -34.37 30.53 -5.52
CA ILE A 765 -33.02 30.11 -5.10
C ILE A 765 -32.97 30.15 -3.58
N LEU A 766 -33.00 28.99 -2.93
CA LEU A 766 -33.24 28.85 -1.50
C LEU A 766 -32.05 28.20 -0.79
N THR A 767 -31.59 28.80 0.32
CA THR A 767 -30.64 28.15 1.24
C THR A 767 -31.31 27.60 2.49
N CYS A 768 -32.62 27.81 2.67
CA CYS A 768 -33.41 27.13 3.71
C CYS A 768 -33.89 25.76 3.22
N PRO A 769 -33.80 24.70 4.05
CA PRO A 769 -34.40 23.40 3.73
C PRO A 769 -35.92 23.46 3.88
N PHE A 770 -36.67 22.65 3.11
CA PHE A 770 -38.07 22.37 3.43
C PHE A 770 -38.12 21.32 4.54
N GLU A 771 -37.95 21.78 5.77
CA GLU A 771 -38.07 21.00 7.00
C GLU A 771 -38.84 21.79 8.05
N PRO A 772 -39.54 21.13 8.99
CA PRO A 772 -40.15 21.83 10.11
C PRO A 772 -39.09 22.61 10.89
N PRO A 773 -39.38 23.84 11.35
CA PRO A 773 -38.39 24.72 11.95
C PRO A 773 -37.82 24.09 13.23
N LYS A 774 -36.52 23.80 13.21
CA LYS A 774 -35.77 23.29 14.36
C LYS A 774 -34.94 24.43 14.97
N PRO A 775 -34.95 24.62 16.30
CA PRO A 775 -34.04 25.56 16.94
C PRO A 775 -32.59 25.10 16.71
N LYS A 776 -31.68 26.05 16.42
CA LYS A 776 -30.25 25.74 16.22
C LYS A 776 -29.53 25.26 17.49
N THR A 777 -30.13 25.48 18.65
CA THR A 777 -29.65 24.99 19.96
C THR A 777 -30.11 23.56 20.21
N LYS A 778 -29.32 22.77 20.96
CA LYS A 778 -29.73 21.43 21.41
C LYS A 778 -31.06 21.52 22.16
N HIS A 779 -32.13 21.05 21.53
CA HIS A 779 -33.47 21.01 22.10
C HIS A 779 -33.92 19.57 22.24
N LYS A 780 -34.51 19.22 23.38
CA LYS A 780 -35.22 17.96 23.59
C LYS A 780 -36.71 18.28 23.59
N LEU A 781 -37.45 17.67 22.67
CA LEU A 781 -38.89 17.78 22.65
C LEU A 781 -39.45 16.58 23.41
N ASP A 782 -39.86 16.82 24.65
CA ASP A 782 -40.42 15.78 25.51
C ASP A 782 -41.93 15.72 25.27
N VAL A 783 -42.40 14.62 24.68
CA VAL A 783 -43.82 14.39 24.39
C VAL A 783 -44.44 13.61 25.54
N THR A 784 -45.31 14.26 26.32
CA THR A 784 -45.91 13.69 27.54
C THR A 784 -47.17 12.87 27.30
N SER A 785 -47.98 13.24 26.30
CA SER A 785 -49.25 12.57 25.99
C SER A 785 -49.36 12.12 24.54
N VAL A 786 -50.31 11.22 24.26
CA VAL A 786 -50.57 10.74 22.89
C VAL A 786 -51.25 11.83 22.05
N GLU A 787 -52.02 12.70 22.70
CA GLU A 787 -52.68 13.87 22.10
C GLU A 787 -51.64 14.88 21.61
N ASP A 788 -50.61 15.17 22.42
CA ASP A 788 -49.50 16.05 22.04
C ASP A 788 -48.76 15.52 20.81
N TYR A 789 -48.57 14.20 20.72
CA TYR A 789 -47.96 13.57 19.55
C TYR A 789 -48.81 13.73 18.28
N LYS A 790 -50.14 13.62 18.39
CA LYS A 790 -51.06 13.85 17.26
C LYS A 790 -51.07 15.31 16.82
N ALA A 791 -51.07 16.24 17.77
CA ALA A 791 -51.01 17.67 17.50
C ALA A 791 -49.68 18.06 16.83
N LEU A 792 -48.56 17.49 17.28
CA LEU A 792 -47.25 17.68 16.66
C LEU A 792 -47.24 17.22 15.20
N ARG A 793 -47.82 16.05 14.91
CA ARG A 793 -47.94 15.54 13.54
C ARG A 793 -48.80 16.44 12.63
N GLN A 794 -49.89 16.99 13.16
CA GLN A 794 -50.72 17.96 12.42
C GLN A 794 -49.94 19.25 12.15
N TYR A 795 -49.23 19.75 13.15
CA TYR A 795 -48.38 20.94 13.03
C TYR A 795 -47.28 20.76 11.97
N GLU A 796 -46.62 19.60 11.92
CA GLU A 796 -45.61 19.30 10.90
C GLU A 796 -46.20 19.35 9.48
N ALA A 797 -47.35 18.69 9.26
CA ALA A 797 -48.04 18.69 7.96
C ALA A 797 -48.50 20.10 7.54
N GLU A 798 -49.04 20.88 8.48
CA GLU A 798 -49.45 22.27 8.23
C GLU A 798 -48.24 23.14 7.86
N LYS A 799 -47.12 22.99 8.55
CA LYS A 799 -45.89 23.76 8.27
C LYS A 799 -45.30 23.44 6.90
N PHE A 800 -45.32 22.19 6.46
CA PHE A 800 -44.94 21.85 5.09
C PHE A 800 -45.84 22.50 4.04
N SER A 801 -47.16 22.46 4.26
CA SER A 801 -48.13 23.11 3.37
C SER A 801 -47.91 24.63 3.30
N GLU A 802 -47.64 25.28 4.44
CA GLU A 802 -47.33 26.71 4.53
C GLU A 802 -46.07 27.07 3.72
N MET A 803 -44.97 26.34 3.91
CA MET A 803 -43.72 26.58 3.18
C MET A 803 -43.89 26.44 1.67
N VAL A 804 -44.59 25.39 1.21
CA VAL A 804 -44.85 25.17 -0.23
C VAL A 804 -45.77 26.26 -0.79
N GLN A 805 -46.77 26.69 -0.02
CA GLN A 805 -47.68 27.76 -0.43
C GLN A 805 -46.96 29.10 -0.56
N GLN A 806 -46.07 29.46 0.37
CA GLN A 806 -45.25 30.67 0.28
C GLN A 806 -44.42 30.74 -1.01
N VAL A 807 -43.83 29.62 -1.43
CA VAL A 807 -43.07 29.55 -2.70
C VAL A 807 -43.98 29.71 -3.91
N LYS A 808 -45.19 29.16 -3.85
CA LYS A 808 -46.18 29.30 -4.93
C LYS A 808 -46.75 30.71 -5.01
N ASP A 809 -47.03 31.34 -3.88
CA ASP A 809 -47.57 32.69 -3.78
C ASP A 809 -46.57 33.74 -4.30
N ALA A 810 -45.27 33.50 -4.12
CA ALA A 810 -44.22 34.31 -4.75
C ALA A 810 -44.20 34.21 -6.29
N GLY A 811 -44.88 33.21 -6.87
CA GLY A 811 -44.97 33.00 -8.32
C GLY A 811 -43.79 32.20 -8.91
N ALA A 812 -43.07 31.44 -8.10
CA ALA A 812 -41.99 30.58 -8.59
C ALA A 812 -42.53 29.35 -9.34
N THR A 813 -41.84 28.96 -10.40
CA THR A 813 -42.15 27.76 -11.20
C THR A 813 -41.16 26.62 -10.94
N LEU A 814 -40.02 26.90 -10.33
CA LEU A 814 -38.99 25.93 -9.96
C LEU A 814 -38.36 26.33 -8.62
N ALA A 815 -38.24 25.40 -7.68
CA ALA A 815 -37.52 25.61 -6.43
C ALA A 815 -36.15 24.91 -6.47
N ILE A 816 -35.08 25.66 -6.21
CA ILE A 816 -33.72 25.12 -6.08
C ILE A 816 -33.27 25.32 -4.64
N CYS A 817 -32.99 24.21 -3.95
CA CYS A 817 -32.57 24.21 -2.57
C CYS A 817 -31.12 23.73 -2.41
N GLN A 818 -30.36 24.45 -1.58
CA GLN A 818 -29.01 24.03 -1.18
C GLN A 818 -29.03 22.71 -0.42
N TRP A 819 -29.95 22.60 0.52
CA TRP A 819 -30.10 21.45 1.39
C TRP A 819 -31.11 20.45 0.84
N GLY A 820 -31.09 19.25 1.42
CA GLY A 820 -32.17 18.29 1.26
C GLY A 820 -33.49 18.79 1.83
N PHE A 821 -34.56 18.09 1.47
CA PHE A 821 -35.85 18.21 2.12
C PHE A 821 -36.53 16.85 2.21
N ASP A 822 -37.45 16.73 3.18
CA ASP A 822 -38.14 15.48 3.52
C ASP A 822 -39.05 14.98 2.38
N ASP A 823 -39.30 13.67 2.34
CA ASP A 823 -40.11 13.04 1.29
C ASP A 823 -41.58 13.53 1.30
N GLU A 824 -42.11 13.90 2.47
CA GLU A 824 -43.44 14.50 2.60
C GLU A 824 -43.52 15.86 1.90
N ALA A 825 -42.51 16.72 2.10
CA ALA A 825 -42.39 17.99 1.38
C ALA A 825 -42.26 17.76 -0.13
N ASN A 826 -41.47 16.76 -0.55
CA ASN A 826 -41.29 16.42 -1.97
C ASN A 826 -42.62 15.99 -2.64
N HIS A 827 -43.45 15.22 -1.92
CA HIS A 827 -44.78 14.84 -2.41
C HIS A 827 -45.72 16.04 -2.53
N LEU A 828 -45.72 16.93 -1.53
CA LEU A 828 -46.53 18.16 -1.55
C LEU A 828 -46.12 19.10 -2.69
N LEU A 829 -44.81 19.26 -2.93
CA LEU A 829 -44.26 20.02 -4.05
C LEU A 829 -44.75 19.48 -5.40
N LEU A 830 -44.75 18.16 -5.57
CA LEU A 830 -45.30 17.51 -6.76
C LEU A 830 -46.80 17.77 -6.93
N GLN A 831 -47.59 17.59 -5.86
CA GLN A 831 -49.04 17.79 -5.90
C GLN A 831 -49.41 19.23 -6.25
N ARG A 832 -48.61 20.21 -5.80
CA ARG A 832 -48.76 21.64 -6.11
C ARG A 832 -48.11 22.07 -7.44
N GLN A 833 -47.66 21.11 -8.25
CA GLN A 833 -47.01 21.33 -9.53
C GLN A 833 -45.84 22.33 -9.42
N LEU A 834 -45.00 22.14 -8.40
CA LEU A 834 -43.79 22.91 -8.18
C LEU A 834 -42.59 21.97 -8.22
N PRO A 835 -41.95 21.80 -9.38
CA PRO A 835 -40.71 21.05 -9.50
C PRO A 835 -39.65 21.60 -8.55
N ALA A 836 -38.85 20.71 -7.98
CA ALA A 836 -37.82 21.08 -7.04
C ALA A 836 -36.51 20.31 -7.29
N VAL A 837 -35.40 20.92 -6.88
CA VAL A 837 -34.06 20.36 -6.93
C VAL A 837 -33.47 20.47 -5.53
N ARG A 838 -32.92 19.37 -5.02
CA ARG A 838 -32.33 19.28 -3.68
C ARG A 838 -30.83 19.07 -3.74
N TRP A 839 -30.13 19.41 -2.67
CA TRP A 839 -28.69 19.17 -2.51
C TRP A 839 -27.82 19.89 -3.55
N VAL A 840 -28.18 21.12 -3.93
CA VAL A 840 -27.35 21.93 -4.84
C VAL A 840 -26.17 22.55 -4.07
N GLY A 841 -24.98 22.53 -4.67
CA GLY A 841 -23.78 23.06 -4.03
C GLY A 841 -23.87 24.56 -3.76
N GLY A 842 -23.16 25.05 -2.74
CA GLY A 842 -23.08 26.48 -2.44
C GLY A 842 -22.58 27.32 -3.62
N PRO A 843 -21.42 26.99 -4.22
CA PRO A 843 -20.90 27.70 -5.40
C PRO A 843 -21.84 27.60 -6.61
N GLU A 844 -22.55 26.48 -6.77
CA GLU A 844 -23.52 26.31 -7.86
C GLU A 844 -24.72 27.24 -7.70
N ILE A 845 -25.21 27.44 -6.47
CA ILE A 845 -26.29 28.36 -6.17
C ILE A 845 -25.91 29.80 -6.47
N GLU A 846 -24.68 30.19 -6.17
CA GLU A 846 -24.15 31.52 -6.50
C GLU A 846 -24.08 31.73 -8.02
N LEU A 847 -23.55 30.74 -8.76
CA LEU A 847 -23.55 30.75 -10.22
C LEU A 847 -24.97 30.85 -10.81
N ILE A 848 -25.92 30.08 -10.28
CA ILE A 848 -27.33 30.14 -10.72
C ILE A 848 -27.92 31.53 -10.44
N ALA A 849 -27.63 32.12 -9.29
CA ALA A 849 -28.08 33.47 -8.93
C ALA A 849 -27.52 34.52 -9.91
N ILE A 850 -26.22 34.45 -10.22
CA ILE A 850 -25.57 35.37 -11.17
C ILE A 850 -26.11 35.19 -12.59
N ALA A 851 -26.30 33.95 -13.05
CA ALA A 851 -26.81 33.65 -14.39
C ALA A 851 -28.26 34.14 -14.55
N THR A 852 -29.13 33.74 -13.63
CA THR A 852 -30.58 34.00 -13.71
C THR A 852 -30.95 35.42 -13.25
N GLY A 853 -30.03 36.14 -12.59
CA GLY A 853 -30.26 37.44 -11.97
C GLY A 853 -31.11 37.38 -10.69
N GLY A 854 -31.35 36.18 -10.16
CA GLY A 854 -32.08 35.97 -8.91
C GLY A 854 -31.24 36.28 -7.68
N ARG A 855 -31.90 36.45 -6.53
CA ARG A 855 -31.22 36.60 -5.24
C ARG A 855 -31.34 35.32 -4.43
N ILE A 856 -30.27 34.99 -3.72
CA ILE A 856 -30.25 33.85 -2.80
C ILE A 856 -31.11 34.20 -1.58
N VAL A 857 -32.14 33.41 -1.31
CA VAL A 857 -33.10 33.66 -0.23
C VAL A 857 -32.83 32.72 0.95
N PRO A 858 -32.54 33.26 2.15
CA PRO A 858 -32.20 32.44 3.31
C PRO A 858 -33.39 31.93 4.11
N ARG A 859 -34.57 32.53 3.97
CA ARG A 859 -35.79 32.21 4.73
C ARG A 859 -37.02 32.34 3.82
N PHE A 860 -38.00 31.46 4.00
CA PHE A 860 -39.21 31.45 3.16
C PHE A 860 -40.05 32.72 3.28
N GLU A 861 -40.08 33.36 4.45
CA GLU A 861 -40.87 34.58 4.69
C GLU A 861 -40.30 35.80 3.94
N GLU A 862 -39.03 35.74 3.55
CA GLU A 862 -38.36 36.78 2.76
C GLU A 862 -38.51 36.57 1.26
N LEU A 863 -39.16 35.49 0.82
CA LEU A 863 -39.33 35.19 -0.59
C LEU A 863 -40.35 36.15 -1.22
N SER A 864 -39.90 36.87 -2.24
CA SER A 864 -40.70 37.85 -2.95
C SER A 864 -40.48 37.74 -4.47
N PRO A 865 -41.46 38.14 -5.31
CA PRO A 865 -41.37 37.96 -6.76
C PRO A 865 -40.17 38.63 -7.43
N ASP A 866 -39.67 39.72 -6.86
CA ASP A 866 -38.48 40.49 -7.29
C ASP A 866 -37.15 39.77 -7.03
N LYS A 867 -37.13 38.79 -6.12
CA LYS A 867 -35.94 37.98 -5.79
C LYS A 867 -35.80 36.73 -6.67
N LEU A 868 -36.83 36.38 -7.45
CA LEU A 868 -36.82 35.21 -8.30
C LEU A 868 -35.85 35.38 -9.48
N GLY A 869 -35.11 34.33 -9.79
CA GLY A 869 -34.30 34.24 -11.00
C GLY A 869 -35.15 33.95 -12.23
N HIS A 870 -34.69 34.34 -13.41
CA HIS A 870 -35.36 34.05 -14.68
C HIS A 870 -34.47 33.24 -15.63
N ALA A 871 -35.02 32.16 -16.19
CA ALA A 871 -34.39 31.35 -17.23
C ALA A 871 -35.42 30.94 -18.30
N GLY A 872 -35.05 31.01 -19.57
CA GLY A 872 -35.95 30.64 -20.68
C GLY A 872 -36.22 29.14 -20.75
N LEU A 873 -35.22 28.29 -20.47
CA LEU A 873 -35.34 26.84 -20.57
C LEU A 873 -34.60 26.14 -19.42
N VAL A 874 -35.31 25.27 -18.71
CA VAL A 874 -34.70 24.32 -17.76
C VAL A 874 -35.07 22.91 -18.17
N ARG A 875 -34.08 22.08 -18.45
CA ARG A 875 -34.30 20.71 -18.91
C ARG A 875 -33.35 19.73 -18.24
N GLU A 876 -33.86 18.55 -17.97
CA GLU A 876 -33.06 17.41 -17.53
C GLU A 876 -32.52 16.70 -18.77
N LEU A 877 -31.19 16.71 -18.89
CA LEU A 877 -30.50 16.02 -19.96
C LEU A 877 -30.06 14.64 -19.50
N GLN A 878 -30.49 13.64 -20.26
CA GLN A 878 -29.96 12.29 -20.17
C GLN A 878 -28.91 12.13 -21.27
N PHE A 879 -27.71 11.70 -20.88
CA PHE A 879 -26.59 11.60 -21.80
C PHE A 879 -25.90 10.24 -21.68
N GLY A 880 -25.82 9.53 -22.81
CA GLY A 880 -25.15 8.24 -22.91
C GLY A 880 -25.99 7.05 -22.46
N THR A 881 -25.33 5.96 -22.06
CA THR A 881 -25.94 4.69 -21.62
C THR A 881 -26.18 4.61 -20.12
N THR A 882 -25.62 5.54 -19.35
CA THR A 882 -25.81 5.65 -17.90
C THR A 882 -27.18 6.25 -17.55
N LYS A 883 -27.74 5.86 -16.41
CA LYS A 883 -29.03 6.40 -15.91
C LYS A 883 -28.90 7.81 -15.32
N ASP A 884 -27.67 8.32 -15.19
CA ASP A 884 -27.39 9.63 -14.64
C ASP A 884 -27.94 10.74 -15.53
N ARG A 885 -28.50 11.75 -14.90
CA ARG A 885 -29.15 12.88 -15.54
C ARG A 885 -28.70 14.16 -14.87
N MET A 886 -28.62 15.22 -15.66
CA MET A 886 -28.20 16.53 -15.16
C MET A 886 -29.17 17.60 -15.56
N LEU A 887 -29.31 18.58 -14.69
CA LEU A 887 -30.15 19.73 -14.93
C LEU A 887 -29.34 20.80 -15.67
N VAL A 888 -29.90 21.27 -16.77
CA VAL A 888 -29.31 22.34 -17.58
C VAL A 888 -30.28 23.52 -17.56
N ILE A 889 -29.76 24.67 -17.16
CA ILE A 889 -30.47 25.95 -17.09
C ILE A 889 -29.87 26.84 -18.19
N GLU A 890 -30.67 27.12 -19.22
CA GLU A 890 -30.28 27.86 -20.44
C GLU A 890 -31.14 29.13 -20.59
N GLU A 891 -30.70 30.03 -21.48
CA GLU A 891 -31.43 31.28 -21.81
C GLU A 891 -31.67 32.17 -20.57
N CYS A 892 -30.62 32.34 -19.76
CA CYS A 892 -30.67 33.18 -18.58
C CYS A 892 -30.56 34.68 -18.92
N LYS A 893 -31.09 35.55 -18.06
CA LYS A 893 -31.06 37.01 -18.24
C LYS A 893 -29.62 37.55 -18.37
N ASN A 894 -28.68 36.97 -17.63
CA ASN A 894 -27.27 37.32 -17.69
C ASN A 894 -26.48 36.19 -18.35
N SER A 895 -25.98 36.44 -19.56
CA SER A 895 -25.20 35.46 -20.33
C SER A 895 -23.72 35.38 -19.90
N ARG A 896 -23.33 36.11 -18.85
CA ARG A 896 -21.93 36.15 -18.37
C ARG A 896 -21.52 34.95 -17.52
N ALA A 897 -22.44 34.06 -17.15
CA ALA A 897 -22.10 32.80 -16.50
C ALA A 897 -22.29 31.67 -17.51
N VAL A 898 -21.23 30.90 -17.76
CA VAL A 898 -21.21 29.84 -18.76
C VAL A 898 -20.67 28.55 -18.16
N THR A 899 -21.17 27.42 -18.65
CA THR A 899 -20.69 26.11 -18.23
C THR A 899 -20.17 25.34 -19.43
N ILE A 900 -18.90 24.96 -19.40
CA ILE A 900 -18.33 24.00 -20.36
C ILE A 900 -18.65 22.61 -19.83
N PHE A 901 -19.42 21.86 -20.60
CA PHE A 901 -19.89 20.54 -20.20
C PHE A 901 -19.18 19.44 -21.00
N ILE A 902 -18.25 18.76 -20.33
CA ILE A 902 -17.34 17.77 -20.92
C ILE A 902 -17.89 16.35 -20.75
N ARG A 903 -17.72 15.55 -21.81
CA ARG A 903 -18.06 14.12 -21.83
C ARG A 903 -16.83 13.27 -22.10
N GLY A 904 -16.89 12.00 -21.72
CA GLY A 904 -15.80 11.08 -21.98
C GLY A 904 -16.11 9.66 -21.52
N GLY A 905 -15.52 8.67 -22.20
CA GLY A 905 -15.78 7.26 -21.92
C GLY A 905 -15.21 6.77 -20.58
N ASN A 906 -14.23 7.49 -20.02
CA ASN A 906 -13.59 7.17 -18.74
C ASN A 906 -13.38 8.45 -17.92
N LYS A 907 -13.45 8.34 -16.60
CA LYS A 907 -13.18 9.41 -15.64
C LYS A 907 -11.79 10.03 -15.85
N MET A 908 -10.78 9.20 -16.12
CA MET A 908 -9.41 9.63 -16.42
C MET A 908 -9.35 10.65 -17.57
N ILE A 909 -10.04 10.35 -18.66
CA ILE A 909 -10.08 11.22 -19.86
C ILE A 909 -10.81 12.52 -19.55
N ILE A 910 -11.87 12.48 -18.73
CA ILE A 910 -12.64 13.67 -18.37
C ILE A 910 -11.82 14.60 -17.49
N GLU A 911 -11.17 14.08 -16.46
CA GLU A 911 -10.33 14.91 -15.60
C GLU A 911 -9.17 15.52 -16.38
N GLU A 912 -8.57 14.78 -17.31
CA GLU A 912 -7.54 15.33 -18.19
C GLU A 912 -8.08 16.34 -19.21
N ALA A 913 -9.28 16.12 -19.75
CA ALA A 913 -9.94 17.07 -20.63
C ALA A 913 -10.33 18.37 -19.90
N LYS A 914 -10.78 18.28 -18.64
CA LYS A 914 -11.06 19.46 -17.80
C LYS A 914 -9.80 20.32 -17.64
N ARG A 915 -8.66 19.70 -17.31
CA ARG A 915 -7.36 20.38 -17.21
C ARG A 915 -6.96 21.00 -18.54
N SER A 916 -7.02 20.22 -19.62
CA SER A 916 -6.67 20.69 -20.96
C SER A 916 -7.47 21.94 -21.37
N ILE A 917 -8.77 21.95 -21.08
CA ILE A 917 -9.64 23.12 -21.33
C ILE A 917 -9.27 24.27 -20.40
N HIS A 918 -8.99 24.02 -19.13
CA HIS A 918 -8.54 25.06 -18.20
C HIS A 918 -7.30 25.81 -18.73
N ASP A 919 -6.30 25.06 -19.18
CA ASP A 919 -5.07 25.65 -19.73
C ASP A 919 -5.36 26.48 -20.99
N ALA A 920 -6.27 26.00 -21.86
CA ALA A 920 -6.71 26.76 -23.03
C ALA A 920 -7.44 28.05 -22.63
N LEU A 921 -8.30 28.01 -21.60
CA LEU A 921 -8.97 29.20 -21.06
C LEU A 921 -7.96 30.22 -20.52
N CYS A 922 -6.93 29.75 -19.82
CA CYS A 922 -5.83 30.56 -19.31
C CYS A 922 -5.01 31.23 -20.43
N VAL A 923 -4.67 30.48 -21.48
CA VAL A 923 -3.99 31.04 -22.66
C VAL A 923 -4.82 32.14 -23.33
N ILE A 924 -6.12 31.93 -23.49
CA ILE A 924 -7.01 32.94 -24.10
C ILE A 924 -7.16 34.16 -23.18
N ARG A 925 -7.27 33.97 -21.86
CA ARG A 925 -7.24 35.08 -20.87
C ARG A 925 -5.99 35.93 -21.06
N ASN A 926 -4.83 35.29 -21.19
CA ASN A 926 -3.56 35.99 -21.36
C ASN A 926 -3.55 36.85 -22.63
N LEU A 927 -4.18 36.39 -23.72
CA LEU A 927 -4.32 37.16 -24.96
C LEU A 927 -5.30 38.33 -24.86
N VAL A 928 -6.36 38.19 -24.05
CA VAL A 928 -7.30 39.28 -23.76
C VAL A 928 -6.60 40.39 -22.97
N GLN A 929 -5.76 40.02 -22.01
CA GLN A 929 -4.95 40.97 -21.22
C GLN A 929 -3.84 41.63 -22.05
N ASP A 930 -3.05 40.83 -22.78
CA ASP A 930 -1.95 41.27 -23.63
C ASP A 930 -2.01 40.58 -24.99
N ASN A 931 -2.25 41.36 -26.04
CA ASN A 931 -2.46 40.87 -27.40
C ASN A 931 -1.17 40.53 -28.15
N ARG A 932 -0.04 40.42 -27.45
CA ARG A 932 1.27 40.09 -28.02
C ARG A 932 1.55 38.59 -27.96
N VAL A 933 2.02 38.07 -29.08
CA VAL A 933 2.32 36.65 -29.26
C VAL A 933 3.78 36.46 -29.68
N VAL A 934 4.29 35.27 -29.39
CA VAL A 934 5.60 34.80 -29.85
C VAL A 934 5.43 33.43 -30.47
N TYR A 935 6.38 33.08 -31.35
CA TYR A 935 6.37 31.78 -32.02
C TYR A 935 7.04 30.73 -31.13
N GLY A 936 6.30 29.65 -30.87
CA GLY A 936 6.71 28.59 -29.96
C GLY A 936 7.64 27.56 -30.60
N GLY A 937 7.49 26.28 -30.24
CA GLY A 937 8.25 25.19 -30.87
C GLY A 937 9.77 25.30 -30.69
N GLY A 938 10.22 25.98 -29.63
CA GLY A 938 11.64 26.26 -29.39
C GLY A 938 12.20 27.46 -30.14
N ALA A 939 11.43 28.12 -31.02
CA ALA A 939 11.91 29.24 -31.83
C ALA A 939 12.27 30.45 -30.98
N ALA A 940 11.40 30.81 -30.03
CA ALA A 940 11.63 31.92 -29.09
C ALA A 940 12.85 31.68 -28.19
N GLU A 941 13.05 30.45 -27.71
CA GLU A 941 14.19 30.07 -26.88
C GLU A 941 15.51 30.14 -27.64
N ILE A 942 15.57 29.64 -28.89
CA ILE A 942 16.76 29.74 -29.75
C ILE A 942 17.09 31.21 -30.03
N ALA A 943 16.07 32.02 -30.33
CA ALA A 943 16.25 33.43 -30.63
C ALA A 943 16.83 34.19 -29.41
N CYS A 944 16.36 33.85 -28.19
CA CYS A 944 16.90 34.38 -26.95
C CYS A 944 18.32 33.87 -26.64
N ALA A 945 18.63 32.61 -26.94
CA ALA A 945 19.95 32.04 -26.78
C ALA A 945 20.97 32.78 -27.65
N ILE A 946 20.66 32.99 -28.94
CA ILE A 946 21.52 33.75 -29.86
C ILE A 946 21.75 35.18 -29.34
N ALA A 947 20.69 35.89 -28.93
CA ALA A 947 20.80 37.25 -28.42
C ALA A 947 21.64 37.32 -27.13
N THR A 948 21.41 36.39 -26.19
CA THR A 948 22.16 36.34 -24.91
C THR A 948 23.63 35.99 -25.13
N SER A 949 23.92 35.10 -26.08
CA SER A 949 25.29 34.75 -26.49
C SER A 949 26.03 35.95 -27.10
N GLN A 950 25.36 36.72 -27.97
CA GLN A 950 25.93 37.94 -28.56
C GLN A 950 26.20 39.03 -27.52
N GLU A 951 25.33 39.19 -26.52
CA GLU A 951 25.59 40.11 -25.40
C GLU A 951 26.74 39.62 -24.50
N ALA A 952 26.91 38.30 -24.34
CA ALA A 952 28.04 37.73 -23.62
C ALA A 952 29.39 38.13 -24.23
N ASP A 953 29.48 38.25 -25.55
CA ASP A 953 30.71 38.67 -26.24
C ASP A 953 31.04 40.15 -26.05
N LYS A 954 30.06 40.99 -25.70
CA LYS A 954 30.25 42.42 -25.39
C LYS A 954 30.72 42.64 -23.95
N ILE A 955 30.39 41.71 -23.05
CA ILE A 955 30.75 41.78 -21.63
C ILE A 955 32.17 41.23 -21.43
N SER A 956 33.07 42.07 -20.91
CA SER A 956 34.44 41.67 -20.58
C SER A 956 34.61 41.19 -19.13
N SER A 957 33.53 41.18 -18.34
CA SER A 957 33.53 40.77 -16.93
C SER A 957 33.29 39.26 -16.77
N LEU A 958 33.41 38.75 -15.54
CA LEU A 958 33.13 37.34 -15.21
C LEU A 958 31.68 36.91 -15.51
N GLU A 959 30.75 37.86 -15.60
CA GLU A 959 29.34 37.60 -15.93
C GLU A 959 29.19 37.03 -17.34
N GLN A 960 30.17 37.23 -18.23
CA GLN A 960 30.22 36.60 -19.55
C GLN A 960 29.99 35.08 -19.49
N TYR A 961 30.55 34.39 -18.49
CA TYR A 961 30.37 32.94 -18.34
C TYR A 961 28.95 32.59 -17.92
N ALA A 962 28.31 33.41 -17.08
CA ALA A 962 26.91 33.22 -16.69
C ALA A 962 25.97 33.46 -17.87
N PHE A 963 26.22 34.46 -18.72
CA PHE A 963 25.44 34.69 -19.94
C PHE A 963 25.55 33.53 -20.93
N ARG A 964 26.74 32.97 -21.14
CA ARG A 964 26.93 31.78 -21.99
C ARG A 964 26.21 30.56 -21.41
N ALA A 965 26.37 30.29 -20.12
CA ALA A 965 25.64 29.21 -19.44
C ALA A 965 24.12 29.38 -19.53
N PHE A 966 23.60 30.62 -19.45
CA PHE A 966 22.19 30.91 -19.63
C PHE A 966 21.72 30.65 -21.07
N SER A 967 22.53 31.05 -22.06
CA SER A 967 22.29 30.74 -23.48
C SER A 967 22.20 29.23 -23.71
N ASP A 968 23.14 28.46 -23.16
CA ASP A 968 23.17 27.00 -23.30
C ASP A 968 21.97 26.34 -22.60
N ALA A 969 21.53 26.89 -21.46
CA ALA A 969 20.32 26.42 -20.77
C ALA A 969 19.04 26.66 -21.58
N LEU A 970 18.92 27.79 -22.30
CA LEU A 970 17.77 28.05 -23.18
C LEU A 970 17.67 27.03 -24.32
N GLU A 971 18.80 26.51 -24.81
CA GLU A 971 18.83 25.47 -25.85
C GLU A 971 18.33 24.10 -25.37
N SER A 972 18.21 23.88 -24.05
CA SER A 972 17.67 22.62 -23.51
C SER A 972 16.22 22.35 -23.91
N VAL A 973 15.40 23.39 -24.04
CA VAL A 973 13.98 23.32 -24.43
C VAL A 973 13.81 22.79 -25.87
N PRO A 974 14.42 23.41 -26.91
CA PRO A 974 14.35 22.88 -28.27
C PRO A 974 15.04 21.51 -28.42
N LEU A 975 16.10 21.23 -27.64
CA LEU A 975 16.70 19.88 -27.61
C LEU A 975 15.72 18.83 -27.13
N ALA A 976 15.01 19.09 -26.03
CA ALA A 976 13.99 18.19 -25.50
C ALA A 976 12.82 17.99 -26.49
N LEU A 977 12.39 19.07 -27.17
CA LEU A 977 11.35 18.97 -28.21
C LEU A 977 11.78 18.08 -29.39
N ALA A 978 13.03 18.22 -29.86
CA ALA A 978 13.58 17.40 -30.93
C ALA A 978 13.71 15.93 -30.50
N GLU A 979 14.21 15.67 -29.28
CA GLU A 979 14.35 14.33 -28.70
C GLU A 979 12.99 13.63 -28.61
N ASN A 980 11.98 14.30 -28.04
CA ASN A 980 10.62 13.74 -27.90
C ASN A 980 9.94 13.52 -29.25
N SER A 981 10.34 14.26 -30.29
CA SER A 981 9.82 14.11 -31.65
C SER A 981 10.54 13.02 -32.46
N GLY A 982 11.55 12.36 -31.89
CA GLY A 982 12.36 11.34 -32.58
C GLY A 982 13.35 11.91 -33.61
N LEU A 983 13.61 13.22 -33.57
CA LEU A 983 14.60 13.89 -34.40
C LEU A 983 15.99 13.82 -33.74
N SER A 984 17.06 13.94 -34.52
CA SER A 984 18.41 14.11 -33.96
C SER A 984 18.52 15.49 -33.29
N PRO A 985 18.65 15.58 -31.96
CA PRO A 985 18.55 16.87 -31.27
C PRO A 985 19.66 17.84 -31.67
N ILE A 986 20.90 17.33 -31.77
CA ILE A 986 22.08 18.13 -32.08
C ILE A 986 22.03 18.65 -33.52
N HIS A 987 21.71 17.78 -34.49
CA HIS A 987 21.65 18.17 -35.90
C HIS A 987 20.54 19.21 -36.14
N THR A 988 19.33 18.93 -35.62
CA THR A 988 18.16 19.78 -35.82
C THR A 988 18.34 21.15 -35.19
N LEU A 989 18.83 21.23 -33.94
CA LEU A 989 19.10 22.50 -33.29
C LEU A 989 20.15 23.31 -34.05
N THR A 990 21.25 22.68 -34.46
CA THR A 990 22.34 23.35 -35.19
C THR A 990 21.84 23.93 -36.51
N GLU A 991 21.03 23.17 -37.25
CA GLU A 991 20.43 23.62 -38.50
C GLU A 991 19.50 24.83 -38.30
N VAL A 992 18.54 24.72 -37.37
CA VAL A 992 17.57 25.80 -37.10
C VAL A 992 18.27 27.05 -36.56
N LYS A 993 19.24 26.91 -35.65
CA LYS A 993 20.05 28.02 -35.13
C LYS A 993 20.83 28.71 -36.24
N ALA A 994 21.47 27.95 -37.14
CA ALA A 994 22.19 28.51 -38.28
C ALA A 994 21.26 29.25 -39.24
N ARG A 995 20.05 28.73 -39.47
CA ARG A 995 19.04 29.39 -40.30
C ARG A 995 18.49 30.66 -39.66
N GLN A 996 18.18 30.67 -38.36
CA GLN A 996 17.76 31.88 -37.64
C GLN A 996 18.79 33.01 -37.78
N VAL A 997 20.09 32.71 -37.67
CA VAL A 997 21.16 33.72 -37.85
C VAL A 997 21.27 34.18 -39.31
N LYS A 998 21.17 33.26 -40.28
CA LYS A 998 21.33 33.56 -41.71
C LYS A 998 20.15 34.35 -42.28
N GLU A 999 18.93 33.97 -41.92
CA GLU A 999 17.67 34.52 -42.43
C GLU A 999 17.15 35.67 -41.55
N ASN A 1000 17.70 35.85 -40.34
CA ASN A 1000 17.24 36.80 -39.33
C ASN A 1000 15.73 36.67 -39.03
N ASN A 1001 15.23 35.44 -39.07
CA ASN A 1001 13.82 35.11 -38.82
C ASN A 1001 13.68 34.37 -37.46
N PRO A 1002 13.11 35.02 -36.43
CA PRO A 1002 12.94 34.41 -35.11
C PRO A 1002 11.81 33.38 -35.04
N ALA A 1003 11.01 33.20 -36.11
CA ALA A 1003 9.92 32.24 -36.16
C ALA A 1003 10.36 30.81 -36.51
N LEU A 1004 11.64 30.59 -36.85
CA LEU A 1004 12.14 29.25 -37.18
C LEU A 1004 12.34 28.40 -35.92
N GLY A 1005 11.59 27.32 -35.77
CA GLY A 1005 11.63 26.40 -34.63
C GLY A 1005 11.83 24.94 -35.03
N ILE A 1006 11.59 24.04 -34.09
CA ILE A 1006 11.70 22.60 -34.28
C ILE A 1006 10.40 22.06 -34.89
N ASP A 1007 10.50 21.31 -35.99
CA ASP A 1007 9.35 20.67 -36.63
C ASP A 1007 8.94 19.37 -35.92
N CYS A 1008 8.23 19.50 -34.79
CA CYS A 1008 7.79 18.35 -34.00
C CYS A 1008 6.74 17.46 -34.70
N MET A 1009 6.08 17.98 -35.74
CA MET A 1009 5.01 17.28 -36.45
C MET A 1009 5.46 16.70 -37.80
N LEU A 1010 6.73 16.90 -38.18
CA LEU A 1010 7.33 16.43 -39.43
C LEU A 1010 6.56 16.91 -40.68
N LYS A 1011 6.10 18.17 -40.65
CA LYS A 1011 5.40 18.82 -41.78
C LYS A 1011 6.35 19.23 -42.92
N GLY A 1012 7.66 19.26 -42.68
CA GLY A 1012 8.68 19.61 -43.66
C GLY A 1012 9.03 21.11 -43.75
N THR A 1013 8.45 21.95 -42.88
CA THR A 1013 8.80 23.36 -42.72
C THR A 1013 9.23 23.62 -41.27
N SER A 1014 10.25 24.45 -41.04
CA SER A 1014 10.66 24.84 -39.68
C SER A 1014 10.02 26.16 -39.24
N ASP A 1015 9.23 26.82 -40.09
CA ASP A 1015 8.62 28.11 -39.75
C ASP A 1015 7.37 27.92 -38.88
N MET A 1016 7.45 28.33 -37.62
CA MET A 1016 6.36 28.21 -36.65
C MET A 1016 5.18 29.13 -36.97
N LYS A 1017 5.40 30.20 -37.74
CA LYS A 1017 4.34 31.06 -38.26
C LYS A 1017 3.50 30.34 -39.31
N GLU A 1018 4.15 29.62 -40.22
CA GLU A 1018 3.46 28.77 -41.21
C GLU A 1018 2.81 27.54 -40.55
N GLN A 1019 3.42 27.01 -39.49
CA GLN A 1019 2.86 25.88 -38.75
C GLN A 1019 1.73 26.26 -37.79
N HIS A 1020 1.49 27.56 -37.56
CA HIS A 1020 0.56 28.12 -36.59
C HIS A 1020 0.85 27.68 -35.13
N VAL A 1021 2.13 27.60 -34.76
CA VAL A 1021 2.57 27.29 -33.39
C VAL A 1021 2.82 28.60 -32.65
N ILE A 1022 1.79 29.06 -31.94
CA ILE A 1022 1.73 30.39 -31.33
C ILE A 1022 1.57 30.26 -29.82
N GLU A 1023 2.33 31.04 -29.07
CA GLU A 1023 2.26 31.13 -27.61
C GLU A 1023 2.15 32.61 -27.18
N SER A 1024 1.60 32.87 -25.99
CA SER A 1024 1.52 34.25 -25.50
C SER A 1024 2.89 34.75 -25.04
N LEU A 1025 3.19 36.02 -25.33
CA LEU A 1025 4.43 36.65 -24.85
C LEU A 1025 4.52 36.63 -23.32
N HIS A 1026 3.38 36.84 -22.65
CA HIS A 1026 3.28 36.84 -21.21
C HIS A 1026 3.72 35.50 -20.61
N SER A 1027 3.30 34.37 -21.20
CA SER A 1027 3.70 33.03 -20.77
C SER A 1027 5.22 32.83 -20.83
N LYS A 1028 5.85 33.12 -21.97
CA LYS A 1028 7.31 32.92 -22.13
C LYS A 1028 8.14 33.82 -21.24
N LYS A 1029 7.72 35.08 -21.08
CA LYS A 1029 8.37 36.01 -20.16
C LYS A 1029 8.32 35.48 -18.72
N GLN A 1030 7.17 34.99 -18.29
CA GLN A 1030 7.00 34.49 -16.93
C GLN A 1030 7.81 33.20 -16.68
N GLN A 1031 7.85 32.27 -17.63
CA GLN A 1031 8.67 31.05 -17.52
C GLN A 1031 10.15 31.37 -17.31
N ILE A 1032 10.73 32.30 -18.08
CA ILE A 1032 12.14 32.69 -17.95
C ILE A 1032 12.40 33.35 -16.60
N VAL A 1033 11.51 34.25 -16.17
CA VAL A 1033 11.67 34.99 -14.91
C VAL A 1033 11.55 34.04 -13.71
N LEU A 1034 10.50 33.21 -13.65
CA LEU A 1034 10.27 32.30 -12.53
C LEU A 1034 11.37 31.25 -12.40
N ALA A 1035 11.80 30.63 -13.52
CA ALA A 1035 12.90 29.67 -13.50
C ALA A 1035 14.19 30.31 -12.95
N THR A 1036 14.52 31.52 -13.42
CA THR A 1036 15.72 32.24 -12.98
C THR A 1036 15.65 32.62 -11.50
N GLN A 1037 14.49 33.11 -11.03
CA GLN A 1037 14.31 33.47 -9.62
C GLN A 1037 14.41 32.25 -8.70
N LEU A 1038 13.87 31.09 -9.12
CA LEU A 1038 14.03 29.87 -8.35
C LEU A 1038 15.51 29.46 -8.26
N VAL A 1039 16.23 29.45 -9.38
CA VAL A 1039 17.66 29.08 -9.38
C VAL A 1039 18.48 30.03 -8.50
N LYS A 1040 18.19 31.34 -8.55
CA LYS A 1040 18.79 32.33 -7.64
C LYS A 1040 18.53 32.02 -6.17
N MET A 1041 17.33 31.53 -5.83
CA MET A 1041 17.00 31.12 -4.46
C MET A 1041 17.77 29.85 -4.05
N ILE A 1042 17.83 28.84 -4.93
CA ILE A 1042 18.52 27.57 -4.67
C ILE A 1042 20.03 27.79 -4.48
N LEU A 1043 20.66 28.59 -5.34
CA LEU A 1043 22.10 28.88 -5.28
C LEU A 1043 22.52 29.69 -4.03
N LYS A 1044 21.57 30.27 -3.30
CA LYS A 1044 21.81 30.97 -2.03
C LYS A 1044 21.79 30.03 -0.82
N ILE A 1045 21.40 28.78 -0.99
CA ILE A 1045 21.31 27.79 0.10
C ILE A 1045 22.60 26.96 0.09
N ASP A 1046 23.50 27.23 1.04
CA ASP A 1046 24.79 26.54 1.18
C ASP A 1046 24.89 25.65 2.42
N ASP A 1047 23.91 25.67 3.33
CA ASP A 1047 23.91 24.90 4.58
C ASP A 1047 22.54 24.24 4.79
N ILE A 1048 22.52 22.90 4.79
CA ILE A 1048 21.31 22.11 5.06
C ILE A 1048 21.45 21.48 6.43
N ARG A 1049 20.43 21.64 7.27
CA ARG A 1049 20.35 20.98 8.59
C ARG A 1049 19.05 20.21 8.68
N SER A 1050 19.13 18.89 8.62
CA SER A 1050 17.99 18.01 8.83
C SER A 1050 18.06 17.37 10.22
N PRO A 1051 16.99 17.43 11.04
CA PRO A 1051 16.92 16.63 12.26
C PRO A 1051 17.01 15.13 11.88
N ASN A 1052 17.71 14.33 12.67
CA ASN A 1052 17.56 12.88 12.55
C ASN A 1052 16.14 12.53 13.00
N ASP A 1053 15.23 12.30 12.04
CA ASP A 1053 13.86 11.82 12.27
C ASP A 1053 13.85 10.34 12.70
N GLY A 1054 14.66 9.99 13.71
CA GLY A 1054 14.70 8.67 14.31
C GLY A 1054 13.74 8.51 15.50
N MET A 1055 12.84 9.47 15.76
CA MET A 1055 12.05 9.50 17.00
C MET A 1055 10.55 9.82 16.83
N SER A 1056 10.00 9.68 15.63
CA SER A 1056 8.55 9.77 15.41
C SER A 1056 8.04 8.69 14.44
N MET A 1057 8.03 7.44 14.89
CA MET A 1057 7.04 6.41 14.50
C MET A 1057 6.77 5.48 15.68
#